data_AF-A0A8J5QPI1-F1
#
_entry.id   AF-A0A8J5QPI1-F1
#
_cell.length_a   1.000
_cell.length_b   1.000
_cell.length_c   1.000
_cell.angle_alpha   90.00
_cell.angle_beta   90.00
_cell.angle_gamma   90.00
#
_symmetry.space_group_name_H-M   'P 1'
#
loop_
_entity.id
_entity.type
_entity.pdbx_description
1 polymer ?
#
loop_
_entity_poly.entity_id
_entity_poly.type
_entity_poly.pdbx_seq_one_letter_code
_entity_poly.pdbx_strand_id
1 'polypeptide(L)'
;MSESKLNNEYKEPSVMSKDPNERILARRMRIQKRLETIKKQDNKEDKESDEKTETEKQIDASAELMLKLVAEGDEVISNVRIANEAREVHRQEEDFAIRKNLFEKLEAELKDSLEKYEEINSKWPQLLQSKDPLDIHDGIHSQNEKCQKVLAQKDVIIGELKKALENADIKFAEDQKKQDEDIDILIDRIDSQVNIINKGYHRELVLIEDALKNERSKILEDITKKWDSLYKDRQDNEIQGVERRREIMREYEDEMNRVLIEHQEQYRAQKIWLETECQKLQQDVENMKALCMFNLEKLDYNCAVLKKREDENAIIKNQQKRRINKLQDIITELKKNYAELENSTRLKIEKLQSQILKTQKSIQELESKSNHFTSVNDKRFMQIWEMNTRNADKLLEQIFKVDKILYEQMLGLEWEPPEESLLKKEDLSSYQEAMRIINQNQIYLLINFFLPYSYCLTCSEQKDKDTESSDEFKKNQLLEESDKGNSDDMTLIMDEKTLRLKEQVLKYIRSEGKNDDKADTESKHSSDVICAGSKSELEEIKLTCDKGHLLDIKSTNVIKALREFVEKYSKVTRDLSDNFKQEKVLADNKIVLSRCISEKDIIEYWRRYREIFDDKKEKLWDAMIIGLQKYHDILKERHKLMGDIEGIQRQNAELRRLLESCRVKPDAGSMHRKTKSANVFN
;
A
#
# COMPACT_ATOMS: atom_id res chain seq x y z
N MET A 1 4.02 16.91 58.78
CA MET A 1 3.56 18.27 58.43
C MET A 1 3.27 18.30 56.96
N SER A 2 2.07 18.75 56.62
CA SER A 2 1.54 18.81 55.26
C SER A 2 1.84 20.16 54.61
N GLU A 3 1.36 20.34 53.38
CA GLU A 3 1.21 21.63 52.65
C GLU A 3 2.49 22.27 52.09
N SER A 4 2.47 22.93 50.93
CA SER A 4 1.71 22.68 49.68
C SER A 4 2.32 23.57 48.60
N LYS A 5 3.05 22.99 47.63
CA LYS A 5 3.49 23.75 46.45
C LYS A 5 2.36 23.77 45.42
N LEU A 6 1.73 24.94 45.26
CA LEU A 6 0.74 25.22 44.23
C LEU A 6 1.36 25.13 42.84
N ASN A 7 1.24 23.96 42.22
CA ASN A 7 1.53 23.76 40.80
C ASN A 7 0.34 24.32 40.00
N ASN A 8 0.39 25.63 39.71
CA ASN A 8 -0.64 26.28 38.89
C ASN A 8 -0.40 25.97 37.41
N GLU A 9 -0.79 24.77 36.98
CA GLU A 9 -0.89 24.42 35.56
C GLU A 9 -1.87 25.39 34.89
N TYR A 10 -1.35 26.36 34.12
CA TYR A 10 -2.13 27.10 33.15
C TYR A 10 -2.61 26.14 32.06
N LYS A 11 -3.74 25.49 32.30
CA LYS A 11 -4.43 24.66 31.30
C LYS A 11 -4.75 25.52 30.09
N GLU A 12 -4.19 25.17 28.93
CA GLU A 12 -4.59 25.79 27.67
C GLU A 12 -6.11 25.61 27.50
N PRO A 13 -6.88 26.68 27.20
CA PRO A 13 -8.34 26.62 27.06
C PRO A 13 -8.79 25.49 26.13
N SER A 14 -9.68 24.61 26.63
CA SER A 14 -10.11 23.43 25.88
C SER A 14 -11.38 23.70 25.06
N VAL A 15 -11.35 23.32 23.78
CA VAL A 15 -12.53 23.37 22.90
C VAL A 15 -13.64 22.39 23.35
N MET A 16 -13.31 21.44 24.23
CA MET A 16 -14.25 20.48 24.83
C MET A 16 -14.71 20.86 26.24
N SER A 17 -14.36 22.05 26.73
CA SER A 17 -14.84 22.55 28.03
C SER A 17 -16.37 22.75 28.04
N LYS A 18 -16.97 22.64 29.22
CA LYS A 18 -18.40 22.92 29.43
C LYS A 18 -18.71 24.43 29.40
N ASP A 19 -17.72 25.29 29.66
CA ASP A 19 -17.90 26.74 29.61
C ASP A 19 -17.92 27.26 28.15
N PRO A 20 -18.97 28.00 27.72
CA PRO A 20 -18.98 28.71 26.45
C PRO A 20 -17.78 29.66 26.24
N ASN A 21 -17.33 30.36 27.27
CA ASN A 21 -16.27 31.37 27.14
C ASN A 21 -14.91 30.74 26.90
N GLU A 22 -14.57 29.69 27.66
CA GLU A 22 -13.34 28.91 27.44
C GLU A 22 -13.28 28.33 26.02
N ARG A 23 -14.41 27.84 25.48
CA ARG A 23 -14.48 27.34 24.09
C ARG A 23 -14.30 28.44 23.04
N ILE A 24 -14.83 29.65 23.27
CA ILE A 24 -14.63 30.80 22.37
C ILE A 24 -13.16 31.23 22.39
N LEU A 25 -12.54 31.29 23.58
CA LEU A 25 -11.13 31.61 23.74
C LEU A 25 -10.24 30.57 23.06
N ALA A 26 -10.50 29.27 23.28
CA ALA A 26 -9.80 28.16 22.62
C ALA A 26 -9.92 28.20 21.08
N ARG A 27 -11.10 28.56 20.55
CA ARG A 27 -11.31 28.74 19.10
C ARG A 27 -10.54 29.96 18.57
N ARG A 28 -10.57 31.10 19.27
CA ARG A 28 -9.77 32.29 18.91
C ARG A 28 -8.28 31.97 18.90
N MET A 29 -7.76 31.28 19.91
CA MET A 29 -6.36 30.85 19.98
C MET A 29 -5.97 29.89 18.84
N ARG A 30 -6.85 28.97 18.43
CA ARG A 30 -6.61 28.14 17.23
C ARG A 30 -6.62 28.93 15.93
N ILE A 31 -7.55 29.88 15.78
CA ILE A 31 -7.64 30.75 14.60
C ILE A 31 -6.39 31.64 14.53
N GLN A 32 -5.95 32.18 15.66
CA GLN A 32 -4.71 32.96 15.75
C GLN A 32 -3.46 32.11 15.44
N LYS A 33 -3.29 30.93 16.05
CA LYS A 33 -2.21 29.99 15.69
C LYS A 33 -2.25 29.61 14.20
N ARG A 34 -3.43 29.43 13.59
CA ARG A 34 -3.57 29.22 12.13
C ARG A 34 -3.17 30.44 11.31
N LEU A 35 -3.61 31.65 11.67
CA LEU A 35 -3.22 32.89 11.00
C LEU A 35 -1.72 33.17 11.12
N GLU A 36 -1.09 32.81 12.25
CA GLU A 36 0.37 32.85 12.43
C GLU A 36 1.09 31.78 11.61
N THR A 37 0.47 30.61 11.37
CA THR A 37 1.03 29.56 10.52
C THR A 37 0.95 29.95 9.04
N ILE A 38 -0.19 30.49 8.60
CA ILE A 38 -0.39 31.04 7.25
C ILE A 38 0.60 32.19 7.01
N LYS A 39 0.68 33.17 7.91
CA LYS A 39 1.70 34.24 7.85
C LYS A 39 3.15 33.72 7.81
N LYS A 40 3.44 32.52 8.34
CA LYS A 40 4.77 31.88 8.28
C LYS A 40 5.00 31.07 7.00
N GLN A 41 3.95 30.70 6.27
CA GLN A 41 4.05 30.14 4.92
C GLN A 41 4.15 31.26 3.89
N ASP A 42 3.29 32.28 3.96
CA ASP A 42 3.36 33.47 3.09
C ASP A 42 4.73 34.18 3.19
N ASN A 43 5.30 34.31 4.40
CA ASN A 43 6.67 34.87 4.59
C ASN A 43 7.81 33.94 4.15
N LYS A 44 7.54 32.72 3.67
CA LYS A 44 8.55 31.78 3.16
C LYS A 44 8.50 31.62 1.64
N GLU A 45 7.38 31.91 1.00
CA GLU A 45 7.25 31.82 -0.46
C GLU A 45 7.56 33.18 -1.14
N ASP A 46 7.32 34.32 -0.47
CA ASP A 46 7.68 35.67 -0.96
C ASP A 46 9.02 36.22 -0.40
N LYS A 47 9.95 35.34 0.00
CA LYS A 47 11.30 35.72 0.48
C LYS A 47 12.40 34.78 0.01
N GLU A 48 12.51 34.60 -1.30
CA GLU A 48 13.86 34.67 -1.88
C GLU A 48 14.31 36.13 -1.69
N SER A 49 15.23 36.34 -0.75
CA SER A 49 16.02 37.56 -0.76
C SER A 49 16.90 37.53 -2.00
N ASP A 50 16.89 38.61 -2.78
CA ASP A 50 17.94 38.94 -3.75
C ASP A 50 19.28 39.20 -3.00
N GLU A 51 19.82 38.16 -2.37
CA GLU A 51 21.18 38.16 -1.84
C GLU A 51 22.12 38.14 -3.03
N LYS A 52 22.48 39.35 -3.47
CA LYS A 52 23.45 39.59 -4.54
C LYS A 52 24.62 38.63 -4.42
N THR A 53 24.95 37.99 -5.52
CA THR A 53 26.11 37.11 -5.67
C THR A 53 27.39 37.86 -5.27
N GLU A 54 28.44 37.13 -4.93
CA GLU A 54 29.75 37.72 -4.62
C GLU A 54 30.30 38.48 -5.84
N THR A 55 30.01 37.98 -7.04
CA THR A 55 30.33 38.67 -8.30
C THR A 55 29.51 39.93 -8.52
N GLU A 56 28.20 39.94 -8.25
CA GLU A 56 27.39 41.17 -8.33
C GLU A 56 27.87 42.23 -7.34
N LYS A 57 28.21 41.85 -6.10
CA LYS A 57 28.80 42.75 -5.11
C LYS A 57 30.15 43.33 -5.58
N GLN A 58 31.00 42.50 -6.18
CA GLN A 58 32.27 42.94 -6.74
C GLN A 58 32.07 43.87 -7.94
N ILE A 59 31.13 43.56 -8.84
CA ILE A 59 30.79 44.41 -9.99
C ILE A 59 30.27 45.78 -9.54
N ASP A 60 29.37 45.83 -8.55
CA ASP A 60 28.86 47.08 -7.97
C ASP A 60 29.99 47.93 -7.36
N ALA A 61 30.87 47.31 -6.56
CA ALA A 61 32.00 47.98 -5.92
C ALA A 61 33.01 48.52 -6.94
N SER A 62 33.35 47.72 -7.95
CA SER A 62 34.21 48.11 -9.07
C SER A 62 33.58 49.24 -9.89
N ALA A 63 32.27 49.21 -10.15
CA ALA A 63 31.57 50.29 -10.85
C ALA A 63 31.58 51.62 -10.06
N GLU A 64 31.35 51.57 -8.74
CA GLU A 64 31.43 52.76 -7.88
C GLU A 64 32.85 53.35 -7.85
N LEU A 65 33.89 52.50 -7.81
CA LEU A 65 35.28 52.95 -7.87
C LEU A 65 35.63 53.58 -9.21
N MET A 66 35.20 52.99 -10.33
CA MET A 66 35.46 53.57 -11.66
C MET A 66 34.74 54.91 -11.87
N LEU A 67 33.53 55.09 -11.33
CA LEU A 67 32.83 56.38 -11.36
C LEU A 67 33.60 57.47 -10.59
N LYS A 68 34.21 57.13 -9.44
CA LYS A 68 35.06 58.06 -8.67
C LYS A 68 36.33 58.44 -9.46
N LEU A 69 37.02 57.46 -10.04
CA LEU A 69 38.23 57.70 -10.85
C LEU A 69 37.96 58.56 -12.11
N VAL A 70 36.78 58.44 -12.72
CA VAL A 70 36.37 59.32 -13.83
C VAL A 70 36.10 60.74 -13.33
N ALA A 71 35.34 60.90 -12.23
CA ALA A 71 35.03 62.21 -11.67
C ALA A 71 36.29 62.98 -11.19
N GLU A 72 37.22 62.30 -10.51
CA GLU A 72 38.52 62.85 -10.12
C GLU A 72 39.36 63.27 -11.34
N GLY A 73 39.27 62.50 -12.44
CA GLY A 73 39.93 62.82 -13.70
C GLY A 73 39.37 64.06 -14.38
N ASP A 74 38.04 64.17 -14.45
CA ASP A 74 37.35 65.33 -15.01
C ASP A 74 37.70 66.61 -14.25
N GLU A 75 37.85 66.55 -12.92
CA GLU A 75 38.31 67.68 -12.10
C GLU A 75 39.75 68.12 -12.46
N VAL A 76 40.69 67.18 -12.52
CA VAL A 76 42.12 67.45 -12.84
C VAL A 76 42.30 68.07 -14.24
N ILE A 77 41.49 67.64 -15.21
CA ILE A 77 41.47 68.16 -16.58
C ILE A 77 40.77 69.52 -16.63
N SER A 78 39.60 69.67 -15.98
CA SER A 78 38.84 70.92 -15.90
C SER A 78 39.66 72.06 -15.27
N ASN A 79 40.53 71.75 -14.31
CA ASN A 79 41.43 72.72 -13.68
C ASN A 79 42.39 73.42 -14.68
N VAL A 80 42.78 72.77 -15.79
CA VAL A 80 43.54 73.45 -16.86
C VAL A 80 42.65 74.43 -17.61
N ARG A 81 41.43 74.02 -17.94
CA ARG A 81 40.46 74.87 -18.66
C ARG A 81 40.12 76.11 -17.86
N ILE A 82 39.86 75.97 -16.56
CA ILE A 82 39.58 77.10 -15.65
C ILE A 82 40.77 78.06 -15.56
N ALA A 83 42.00 77.54 -15.50
CA ALA A 83 43.21 78.39 -15.49
C ALA A 83 43.40 79.15 -16.81
N ASN A 84 43.09 78.53 -17.95
CA ASN A 84 43.14 79.18 -19.25
C ASN A 84 42.03 80.24 -19.40
N GLU A 85 40.79 79.92 -19.04
CA GLU A 85 39.66 80.87 -18.98
C GLU A 85 40.01 82.11 -18.12
N ALA A 86 40.65 81.92 -16.96
CA ALA A 86 41.11 83.01 -16.10
C ALA A 86 42.21 83.88 -16.74
N ARG A 87 43.19 83.27 -17.43
CA ARG A 87 44.23 84.02 -18.17
C ARG A 87 43.65 84.79 -19.36
N GLU A 88 42.70 84.21 -20.08
CA GLU A 88 42.03 84.87 -21.21
C GLU A 88 41.27 86.13 -20.77
N VAL A 89 40.53 86.05 -19.67
CA VAL A 89 39.87 87.23 -19.08
C VAL A 89 40.89 88.31 -18.73
N HIS A 90 42.00 87.94 -18.07
CA HIS A 90 43.03 88.91 -17.70
C HIS A 90 43.70 89.58 -18.92
N ARG A 91 43.97 88.80 -19.98
CA ARG A 91 44.50 89.31 -21.26
C ARG A 91 43.55 90.33 -21.89
N GLN A 92 42.24 90.05 -21.89
CA GLN A 92 41.23 90.99 -22.42
C GLN A 92 41.16 92.29 -21.62
N GLU A 93 41.34 92.24 -20.30
CA GLU A 93 41.43 93.44 -19.43
C GLU A 93 42.65 94.30 -19.77
N GLU A 94 43.84 93.69 -19.93
CA GLU A 94 45.05 94.41 -20.33
C GLU A 94 44.92 95.06 -21.71
N ASP A 95 44.44 94.31 -22.70
CA ASP A 95 44.27 94.78 -24.08
C ASP A 95 43.26 95.93 -24.15
N PHE A 96 42.18 95.85 -23.38
CA PHE A 96 41.21 96.94 -23.25
C PHE A 96 41.85 98.19 -22.65
N ALA A 97 42.66 98.06 -21.60
CA ALA A 97 43.36 99.19 -20.97
C ALA A 97 44.38 99.84 -21.93
N ILE A 98 45.15 99.04 -22.69
CA ILE A 98 46.11 99.53 -23.67
C ILE A 98 45.40 100.27 -24.82
N ARG A 99 44.34 99.68 -25.38
CA ARG A 99 43.55 100.29 -26.47
C ARG A 99 42.90 101.60 -26.02
N LYS A 100 42.38 101.66 -24.80
CA LYS A 100 41.81 102.87 -24.20
C LYS A 100 42.84 103.99 -24.09
N ASN A 101 44.01 103.72 -23.50
CA ASN A 101 45.09 104.71 -23.37
C ASN A 101 45.58 105.23 -24.73
N LEU A 102 45.64 104.36 -25.73
CA LEU A 102 46.04 104.72 -27.10
C LEU A 102 44.97 105.57 -27.80
N PHE A 103 43.69 105.29 -27.56
CA PHE A 103 42.57 106.10 -28.06
C PHE A 103 42.56 107.51 -27.45
N GLU A 104 42.72 107.64 -26.12
CA GLU A 104 42.80 108.92 -25.41
C GLU A 104 43.96 109.80 -25.93
N LYS A 105 45.12 109.20 -26.22
CA LYS A 105 46.25 109.89 -26.86
C LYS A 105 45.93 110.38 -28.27
N LEU A 106 45.25 109.57 -29.08
CA LEU A 106 44.87 109.94 -30.45
C LEU A 106 43.85 111.07 -30.47
N GLU A 107 42.86 111.08 -29.56
CA GLU A 107 41.92 112.20 -29.42
C GLU A 107 42.63 113.50 -29.03
N ALA A 108 43.62 113.43 -28.13
CA ALA A 108 44.42 114.58 -27.72
C ALA A 108 45.26 115.17 -28.88
N GLU A 109 45.95 114.33 -29.66
CA GLU A 109 46.72 114.78 -30.84
C GLU A 109 45.79 115.29 -31.96
N LEU A 110 44.63 114.65 -32.19
CA LEU A 110 43.67 115.14 -33.16
C LEU A 110 43.23 116.57 -32.81
N LYS A 111 43.01 116.85 -31.52
CA LYS A 111 42.67 118.20 -31.05
C LYS A 111 43.83 119.19 -31.24
N ASP A 112 45.03 118.90 -30.76
CA ASP A 112 46.20 119.80 -30.90
C ASP A 112 46.60 120.04 -32.37
N SER A 113 46.54 119.00 -33.21
CA SER A 113 46.83 119.14 -34.64
C SER A 113 45.73 119.87 -35.42
N LEU A 114 44.46 119.84 -34.98
CA LEU A 114 43.39 120.70 -35.51
C LEU A 114 43.61 122.16 -35.11
N GLU A 115 43.88 122.46 -33.83
CA GLU A 115 44.15 123.82 -33.35
C GLU A 115 45.33 124.47 -34.11
N LYS A 116 46.41 123.71 -34.35
CA LYS A 116 47.57 124.15 -35.15
C LYS A 116 47.25 124.30 -36.63
N TYR A 117 46.43 123.42 -37.20
CA TYR A 117 46.00 123.51 -38.58
C TYR A 117 45.14 124.77 -38.82
N GLU A 118 44.23 125.09 -37.90
CA GLU A 118 43.43 126.32 -37.94
C GLU A 118 44.31 127.58 -37.83
N GLU A 119 45.32 127.57 -36.93
CA GLU A 119 46.27 128.69 -36.79
C GLU A 119 47.07 128.94 -38.08
N ILE A 120 47.53 127.88 -38.74
CA ILE A 120 48.20 127.94 -40.06
C ILE A 120 47.24 128.45 -41.12
N ASN A 121 46.04 127.86 -41.21
CA ASN A 121 45.03 128.19 -42.23
C ASN A 121 44.62 129.67 -42.16
N SER A 122 44.50 130.23 -40.95
CA SER A 122 44.14 131.64 -40.72
C SER A 122 45.11 132.68 -41.29
N LYS A 123 46.37 132.29 -41.57
CA LYS A 123 47.45 133.22 -41.95
C LYS A 123 47.73 133.27 -43.45
N TRP A 124 47.29 132.27 -44.22
CA TRP A 124 47.39 132.29 -45.69
C TRP A 124 46.68 133.49 -46.36
N PRO A 125 45.48 133.94 -45.93
CA PRO A 125 44.84 135.13 -46.50
C PRO A 125 45.64 136.43 -46.30
N GLN A 126 46.44 136.50 -45.23
CA GLN A 126 47.28 137.67 -44.92
C GLN A 126 48.53 137.69 -45.81
N LEU A 127 49.16 136.54 -46.02
CA LEU A 127 50.30 136.39 -46.93
C LEU A 127 49.91 136.64 -48.40
N LEU A 128 48.68 136.33 -48.80
CA LEU A 128 48.17 136.60 -50.15
C LEU A 128 47.96 138.10 -50.45
N GLN A 129 48.03 138.97 -49.44
CA GLN A 129 47.84 140.42 -49.58
C GLN A 129 49.15 141.23 -49.59
N SER A 130 50.29 140.66 -49.17
CA SER A 130 51.57 141.37 -49.26
C SER A 130 52.05 141.45 -50.73
N LYS A 131 52.88 142.46 -51.02
CA LYS A 131 53.36 142.75 -52.38
C LYS A 131 54.89 142.71 -52.52
N ASP A 132 55.60 142.40 -51.44
CA ASP A 132 57.05 142.25 -51.45
C ASP A 132 57.42 140.77 -51.60
N PRO A 133 58.19 140.38 -52.64
CA PRO A 133 58.65 139.00 -52.83
C PRO A 133 59.44 138.42 -51.64
N LEU A 134 60.14 139.24 -50.83
CA LEU A 134 60.87 138.76 -49.65
C LEU A 134 59.90 138.43 -48.50
N ASP A 135 58.96 139.33 -48.19
CA ASP A 135 57.93 139.06 -47.16
C ASP A 135 57.08 137.83 -47.50
N ILE A 136 56.77 137.64 -48.79
CA ILE A 136 56.06 136.44 -49.28
C ILE A 136 56.93 135.19 -49.08
N HIS A 137 58.22 135.24 -49.44
CA HIS A 137 59.14 134.12 -49.27
C HIS A 137 59.30 133.72 -47.80
N ASP A 138 59.55 134.68 -46.92
CA ASP A 138 59.79 134.42 -45.49
C ASP A 138 58.50 134.00 -44.78
N GLY A 139 57.36 134.56 -45.20
CA GLY A 139 56.03 134.11 -44.76
C GLY A 139 55.70 132.68 -45.18
N ILE A 140 55.96 132.31 -46.43
CA ILE A 140 55.81 130.93 -46.93
C ILE A 140 56.78 130.00 -46.19
N HIS A 141 58.03 130.40 -45.96
CA HIS A 141 59.00 129.61 -45.22
C HIS A 141 58.52 129.37 -43.77
N SER A 142 58.00 130.39 -43.10
CA SER A 142 57.45 130.28 -41.75
C SER A 142 56.21 129.37 -41.67
N GLN A 143 55.28 129.46 -42.64
CA GLN A 143 54.13 128.55 -42.68
C GLN A 143 54.53 127.12 -43.04
N ASN A 144 55.50 126.94 -43.94
CA ASN A 144 56.06 125.63 -44.27
C ASN A 144 56.73 124.99 -43.04
N GLU A 145 57.48 125.76 -42.25
CA GLU A 145 58.06 125.31 -40.98
C GLU A 145 56.98 124.89 -39.97
N LYS A 146 55.84 125.59 -39.90
CA LYS A 146 54.69 125.20 -39.08
C LYS A 146 54.00 123.93 -39.58
N CYS A 147 53.80 123.78 -40.89
CA CYS A 147 53.30 122.55 -41.49
C CYS A 147 54.24 121.36 -41.20
N GLN A 148 55.56 121.57 -41.32
CA GLN A 148 56.57 120.56 -40.97
C GLN A 148 56.52 120.18 -39.49
N LYS A 149 56.25 121.12 -38.57
CA LYS A 149 56.03 120.80 -37.14
C LYS A 149 54.82 119.90 -36.93
N VAL A 150 53.68 120.19 -37.57
CA VAL A 150 52.47 119.34 -37.48
C VAL A 150 52.71 117.96 -38.13
N LEU A 151 53.43 117.90 -39.26
CA LEU A 151 53.82 116.62 -39.86
C LEU A 151 54.77 115.83 -38.95
N ALA A 152 55.77 116.47 -38.34
CA ALA A 152 56.68 115.83 -37.40
C ALA A 152 55.96 115.30 -36.15
N GLN A 153 54.95 116.01 -35.63
CA GLN A 153 54.09 115.47 -34.55
C GLN A 153 53.32 114.22 -35.00
N LYS A 154 52.72 114.25 -36.20
CA LYS A 154 52.04 113.09 -36.76
C LYS A 154 52.99 111.93 -37.03
N ASP A 155 54.23 112.19 -37.47
CA ASP A 155 55.26 111.16 -37.66
C ASP A 155 55.71 110.54 -36.33
N VAL A 156 55.79 111.33 -35.24
CA VAL A 156 56.02 110.81 -33.88
C VAL A 156 54.88 109.88 -33.46
N ILE A 157 53.63 110.28 -33.65
CA ILE A 157 52.45 109.45 -33.30
C ILE A 157 52.35 108.21 -34.20
N ILE A 158 52.64 108.30 -35.49
CA ILE A 158 52.78 107.15 -36.38
C ILE A 158 53.91 106.21 -35.88
N GLY A 159 54.99 106.77 -35.34
CA GLY A 159 56.06 106.02 -34.67
C GLY A 159 55.58 105.31 -33.40
N GLU A 160 54.79 105.96 -32.55
CA GLU A 160 54.17 105.33 -31.38
C GLU A 160 53.18 104.22 -31.78
N LEU A 161 52.33 104.45 -32.80
CA LEU A 161 51.40 103.44 -33.31
C LEU A 161 52.12 102.23 -33.91
N LYS A 162 53.19 102.45 -34.70
CA LYS A 162 54.01 101.35 -35.25
C LYS A 162 54.68 100.54 -34.14
N LYS A 163 55.20 101.18 -33.10
CA LYS A 163 55.74 100.49 -31.92
C LYS A 163 54.65 99.75 -31.13
N ALA A 164 53.44 100.31 -31.04
CA ALA A 164 52.31 99.64 -30.40
C ALA A 164 51.87 98.40 -31.17
N LEU A 165 51.90 98.43 -32.51
CA LEU A 165 51.67 97.26 -33.37
C LEU A 165 52.78 96.22 -33.19
N GLU A 166 54.05 96.61 -33.26
CA GLU A 166 55.19 95.70 -33.05
C GLU A 166 55.15 95.04 -31.67
N ASN A 167 54.82 95.81 -30.62
CA ASN A 167 54.61 95.27 -29.27
C ASN A 167 53.39 94.33 -29.18
N ALA A 168 52.32 94.58 -29.95
CA ALA A 168 51.15 93.71 -30.00
C ALA A 168 51.46 92.39 -30.74
N ASP A 169 52.25 92.43 -31.82
CA ASP A 169 52.73 91.25 -32.53
C ASP A 169 53.65 90.40 -31.64
N ILE A 170 54.54 91.04 -30.87
CA ILE A 170 55.38 90.36 -29.86
C ILE A 170 54.51 89.72 -28.77
N LYS A 171 53.57 90.46 -28.17
CA LYS A 171 52.63 89.92 -27.18
C LYS A 171 51.82 88.75 -27.72
N PHE A 172 51.34 88.83 -28.97
CA PHE A 172 50.61 87.75 -29.62
C PHE A 172 51.47 86.49 -29.76
N ALA A 173 52.74 86.63 -30.16
CA ALA A 173 53.67 85.50 -30.27
C ALA A 173 54.06 84.90 -28.90
N GLU A 174 54.18 85.71 -27.85
CA GLU A 174 54.37 85.23 -26.48
C GLU A 174 53.15 84.48 -25.94
N ASP A 175 51.96 85.01 -26.21
CA ASP A 175 50.71 84.41 -25.77
C ASP A 175 50.36 83.13 -26.54
N GLN A 176 50.68 83.07 -27.84
CA GLN A 176 50.54 81.84 -28.62
C GLN A 176 51.42 80.72 -28.02
N LYS A 177 52.67 81.02 -27.63
CA LYS A 177 53.52 80.04 -26.93
C LYS A 177 52.93 79.58 -25.60
N LYS A 178 52.36 80.49 -24.79
CA LYS A 178 51.67 80.11 -23.54
C LYS A 178 50.47 79.21 -23.81
N GLN A 179 49.74 79.44 -24.91
CA GLN A 179 48.63 78.58 -25.33
C GLN A 179 49.11 77.21 -25.82
N ASP A 180 50.22 77.14 -26.55
CA ASP A 180 50.84 75.89 -26.96
C ASP A 180 51.31 75.09 -25.70
N GLU A 181 51.98 75.75 -24.75
CA GLU A 181 52.39 75.17 -23.45
C GLU A 181 51.17 74.68 -22.62
N ASP A 182 50.06 75.43 -22.61
CA ASP A 182 48.82 75.02 -21.94
C ASP A 182 48.16 73.81 -22.61
N ILE A 183 48.25 73.70 -23.94
CA ILE A 183 47.77 72.54 -24.71
C ILE A 183 48.64 71.33 -24.43
N ASP A 184 49.96 71.46 -24.38
CA ASP A 184 50.87 70.38 -24.00
C ASP A 184 50.60 69.88 -22.57
N ILE A 185 50.41 70.79 -21.60
CA ILE A 185 50.02 70.44 -20.21
C ILE A 185 48.65 69.75 -20.17
N LEU A 186 47.70 70.15 -21.02
CA LEU A 186 46.40 69.51 -21.12
C LEU A 186 46.53 68.08 -21.67
N ILE A 187 47.34 67.88 -22.71
CA ILE A 187 47.63 66.56 -23.30
C ILE A 187 48.30 65.65 -22.27
N ASP A 188 49.38 66.11 -21.61
CA ASP A 188 50.11 65.34 -20.58
C ASP A 188 49.19 64.89 -19.43
N ARG A 189 48.24 65.75 -19.01
CA ARG A 189 47.25 65.41 -17.97
C ARG A 189 46.20 64.43 -18.47
N ILE A 190 45.70 64.61 -19.70
CA ILE A 190 44.75 63.67 -20.31
C ILE A 190 45.40 62.29 -20.45
N ASP A 191 46.61 62.20 -21.00
CA ASP A 191 47.32 60.92 -21.16
C ASP A 191 47.67 60.29 -19.81
N SER A 192 48.08 61.09 -18.81
CA SER A 192 48.28 60.60 -17.45
C SER A 192 46.99 60.03 -16.86
N GLN A 193 45.85 60.71 -17.02
CA GLN A 193 44.58 60.27 -16.48
C GLN A 193 44.01 59.06 -17.22
N VAL A 194 44.12 59.01 -18.55
CA VAL A 194 43.77 57.84 -19.37
C VAL A 194 44.60 56.63 -18.93
N ASN A 195 45.89 56.80 -18.64
CA ASN A 195 46.74 55.74 -18.10
C ASN A 195 46.34 55.29 -16.68
N ILE A 196 45.89 56.21 -15.81
CA ILE A 196 45.37 55.88 -14.48
C ILE A 196 44.05 55.10 -14.60
N ILE A 197 43.11 55.60 -15.40
CA ILE A 197 41.80 54.99 -15.66
C ILE A 197 41.95 53.59 -16.27
N ASN A 198 42.82 53.41 -17.27
CA ASN A 198 43.10 52.10 -17.88
C ASN A 198 43.71 51.10 -16.86
N LYS A 199 44.60 51.57 -15.98
CA LYS A 199 45.14 50.74 -14.88
C LYS A 199 44.08 50.43 -13.81
N GLY A 200 43.11 51.31 -13.60
CA GLY A 200 41.91 51.06 -12.80
C GLY A 200 41.07 49.94 -13.41
N TYR A 201 40.53 50.16 -14.61
CA TYR A 201 39.73 49.17 -15.34
C TYR A 201 40.39 47.80 -15.42
N HIS A 202 41.69 47.72 -15.71
CA HIS A 202 42.38 46.43 -15.80
C HIS A 202 42.42 45.68 -14.45
N ARG A 203 42.65 46.38 -13.33
CA ARG A 203 42.61 45.76 -11.99
C ARG A 203 41.21 45.29 -11.62
N GLU A 204 40.21 46.14 -11.84
CA GLU A 204 38.82 45.82 -11.53
C GLU A 204 38.31 44.63 -12.36
N LEU A 205 38.68 44.56 -13.65
CA LEU A 205 38.37 43.41 -14.49
C LEU A 205 39.00 42.10 -13.97
N VAL A 206 40.25 42.14 -13.47
CA VAL A 206 40.90 40.96 -12.87
C VAL A 206 40.19 40.56 -11.57
N LEU A 207 39.79 41.51 -10.72
CA LEU A 207 39.03 41.22 -9.49
C LEU A 207 37.66 40.59 -9.78
N ILE A 208 36.95 41.09 -10.80
CA ILE A 208 35.68 40.49 -11.28
C ILE A 208 35.92 39.08 -11.85
N GLU A 209 36.99 38.87 -12.62
CA GLU A 209 37.33 37.55 -13.18
C GLU A 209 37.66 36.54 -12.06
N ASP A 210 38.39 36.96 -11.04
CA ASP A 210 38.73 36.10 -9.89
C ASP A 210 37.52 35.83 -8.99
N ALA A 211 36.61 36.79 -8.82
CA ALA A 211 35.31 36.54 -8.19
C ALA A 211 34.49 35.49 -8.96
N LEU A 212 34.41 35.61 -10.29
CA LEU A 212 33.74 34.63 -11.17
C LEU A 212 34.36 33.23 -11.10
N LYS A 213 35.70 33.14 -11.07
CA LYS A 213 36.42 31.86 -10.87
C LYS A 213 36.08 31.24 -9.51
N ASN A 214 36.07 32.05 -8.44
CA ASN A 214 35.79 31.59 -7.08
C ASN A 214 34.34 31.09 -6.93
N GLU A 215 33.36 31.80 -7.47
CA GLU A 215 31.96 31.34 -7.49
C GLU A 215 31.80 30.06 -8.30
N ARG A 216 32.39 30.01 -9.51
CA ARG A 216 32.39 28.79 -10.32
C ARG A 216 33.02 27.61 -9.57
N SER A 217 34.11 27.82 -8.81
CA SER A 217 34.73 26.79 -7.98
C SER A 217 33.77 26.30 -6.89
N LYS A 218 33.13 27.21 -6.14
CA LYS A 218 32.14 26.84 -5.10
C LYS A 218 30.97 26.05 -5.68
N ILE A 219 30.42 26.48 -6.82
CA ILE A 219 29.32 25.78 -7.51
C ILE A 219 29.76 24.38 -7.97
N LEU A 220 30.97 24.25 -8.53
CA LEU A 220 31.52 22.95 -8.94
C LEU A 220 31.79 22.04 -7.73
N GLU A 221 32.30 22.56 -6.62
CA GLU A 221 32.47 21.79 -5.38
C GLU A 221 31.13 21.29 -4.85
N ASP A 222 30.09 22.12 -4.82
CA ASP A 222 28.78 21.72 -4.31
C ASP A 222 28.05 20.74 -5.24
N ILE A 223 28.24 20.85 -6.56
CA ILE A 223 27.82 19.83 -7.53
C ILE A 223 28.60 18.53 -7.28
N THR A 224 29.91 18.60 -7.07
CA THR A 224 30.76 17.41 -6.81
C THR A 224 30.35 16.71 -5.52
N LYS A 225 30.13 17.45 -4.42
CA LYS A 225 29.62 16.92 -3.14
C LYS A 225 28.27 16.20 -3.31
N LYS A 226 27.37 16.76 -4.13
CA LYS A 226 26.06 16.14 -4.46
C LYS A 226 26.23 14.85 -5.28
N TRP A 227 27.16 14.82 -6.23
CA TRP A 227 27.49 13.59 -6.95
C TRP A 227 28.10 12.54 -6.02
N ASP A 228 29.05 12.93 -5.17
CA ASP A 228 29.69 12.03 -4.20
C ASP A 228 28.68 11.44 -3.20
N SER A 229 27.68 12.21 -2.75
CA SER A 229 26.59 11.66 -1.93
C SER A 229 25.73 10.67 -2.71
N LEU A 230 25.36 10.99 -3.97
CA LEU A 230 24.58 10.07 -4.80
C LEU A 230 25.35 8.78 -5.15
N TYR A 231 26.66 8.86 -5.34
CA TYR A 231 27.52 7.68 -5.53
C TYR A 231 27.60 6.82 -4.26
N LYS A 232 27.71 7.43 -3.08
CA LYS A 232 27.66 6.71 -1.79
C LYS A 232 26.31 6.07 -1.55
N ASP A 233 25.21 6.82 -1.72
CA ASP A 233 23.84 6.28 -1.60
C ASP A 233 23.62 5.10 -2.55
N ARG A 234 24.11 5.20 -3.79
CA ARG A 234 24.07 4.09 -4.75
C ARG A 234 24.90 2.89 -4.26
N GLN A 235 26.14 3.13 -3.82
CA GLN A 235 27.03 2.08 -3.31
C GLN A 235 26.43 1.36 -2.09
N ASP A 236 25.86 2.11 -1.15
CA ASP A 236 25.20 1.57 0.04
C ASP A 236 23.95 0.76 -0.34
N ASN A 237 23.16 1.23 -1.32
CA ASN A 237 22.03 0.47 -1.86
C ASN A 237 22.47 -0.83 -2.57
N GLU A 238 23.58 -0.80 -3.31
CA GLU A 238 24.17 -1.99 -3.94
C GLU A 238 24.68 -2.99 -2.87
N ILE A 239 25.35 -2.51 -1.82
CA ILE A 239 25.80 -3.32 -0.67
C ILE A 239 24.61 -3.93 0.08
N GLN A 240 23.59 -3.14 0.42
CA GLN A 240 22.36 -3.63 1.05
C GLN A 240 21.62 -4.64 0.16
N GLY A 241 21.66 -4.46 -1.16
CA GLY A 241 21.11 -5.41 -2.12
C GLY A 241 21.88 -6.74 -2.16
N VAL A 242 23.21 -6.70 -2.03
CA VAL A 242 24.04 -7.90 -1.87
C VAL A 242 23.76 -8.58 -0.53
N GLU A 243 23.70 -7.83 0.58
CA GLU A 243 23.49 -8.42 1.90
C GLU A 243 22.10 -9.05 2.04
N ARG A 244 21.04 -8.42 1.50
CA ARG A 244 19.71 -9.04 1.43
C ARG A 244 19.71 -10.36 0.64
N ARG A 245 20.50 -10.47 -0.43
CA ARG A 245 20.66 -11.74 -1.17
C ARG A 245 21.46 -12.78 -0.36
N ARG A 246 22.43 -12.37 0.45
CA ARG A 246 23.15 -13.27 1.38
C ARG A 246 22.24 -13.78 2.50
N GLU A 247 21.39 -12.92 3.06
CA GLU A 247 20.42 -13.31 4.09
C GLU A 247 19.45 -14.35 3.55
N ILE A 248 18.82 -14.09 2.40
CA ILE A 248 17.92 -15.04 1.71
C ILE A 248 18.65 -16.37 1.40
N MET A 249 19.92 -16.32 1.00
CA MET A 249 20.73 -17.53 0.77
C MET A 249 20.98 -18.32 2.06
N ARG A 250 21.27 -17.63 3.18
CA ARG A 250 21.41 -18.24 4.51
C ARG A 250 20.10 -18.85 5.00
N GLU A 251 18.96 -18.17 4.81
CA GLU A 251 17.63 -18.72 5.11
C GLU A 251 17.33 -20.00 4.31
N TYR A 252 17.69 -20.05 3.03
CA TYR A 252 17.55 -21.28 2.22
C TYR A 252 18.52 -22.40 2.65
N GLU A 253 19.74 -22.07 3.05
CA GLU A 253 20.69 -23.04 3.61
C GLU A 253 20.18 -23.63 4.94
N ASP A 254 19.64 -22.79 5.83
CA ASP A 254 19.07 -23.22 7.12
C ASP A 254 17.81 -24.07 6.94
N GLU A 255 16.93 -23.73 5.99
CA GLU A 255 15.75 -24.55 5.67
C GLU A 255 16.15 -25.88 5.03
N MET A 256 17.12 -25.88 4.11
CA MET A 256 17.69 -27.11 3.53
C MET A 256 18.29 -28.01 4.62
N ASN A 257 19.04 -27.43 5.56
CA ASN A 257 19.60 -28.15 6.70
C ASN A 257 18.51 -28.73 7.60
N ARG A 258 17.42 -27.98 7.87
CA ARG A 258 16.27 -28.48 8.64
C ARG A 258 15.62 -29.68 7.95
N VAL A 259 15.29 -29.56 6.67
CA VAL A 259 14.66 -30.63 5.87
C VAL A 259 15.56 -31.88 5.81
N LEU A 260 16.89 -31.71 5.68
CA LEU A 260 17.86 -32.81 5.74
C LEU A 260 17.84 -33.52 7.12
N ILE A 261 17.78 -32.77 8.22
CA ILE A 261 17.69 -33.33 9.57
C ILE A 261 16.36 -34.07 9.74
N GLU A 262 15.23 -33.46 9.38
CA GLU A 262 13.89 -34.08 9.47
C GLU A 262 13.81 -35.40 8.69
N HIS A 263 14.31 -35.43 7.44
CA HIS A 263 14.38 -36.66 6.66
C HIS A 263 15.32 -37.70 7.29
N GLN A 264 16.45 -37.29 7.87
CA GLN A 264 17.35 -38.21 8.57
C GLN A 264 16.71 -38.79 9.83
N GLU A 265 15.92 -38.01 10.58
CA GLU A 265 15.15 -38.45 11.74
C GLU A 265 14.01 -39.40 11.35
N GLN A 266 13.25 -39.08 10.29
CA GLN A 266 12.23 -39.96 9.73
C GLN A 266 12.83 -41.31 9.29
N TYR A 267 13.98 -41.29 8.60
CA TYR A 267 14.69 -42.51 8.20
C TYR A 267 15.16 -43.32 9.42
N ARG A 268 15.73 -42.66 10.45
CA ARG A 268 16.12 -43.32 11.71
C ARG A 268 14.91 -43.95 12.41
N ALA A 269 13.78 -43.26 12.48
CA ALA A 269 12.55 -43.76 13.09
C ALA A 269 11.98 -44.97 12.34
N GLN A 270 11.91 -44.92 11.01
CA GLN A 270 11.50 -46.05 10.17
C GLN A 270 12.45 -47.25 10.34
N LYS A 271 13.76 -47.01 10.35
CA LYS A 271 14.76 -48.05 10.59
C LYS A 271 14.56 -48.72 11.95
N ILE A 272 14.44 -47.95 13.03
CA ILE A 272 14.21 -48.49 14.38
C ILE A 272 12.89 -49.29 14.43
N TRP A 273 11.83 -48.81 13.78
CA TRP A 273 10.56 -49.53 13.70
C TRP A 273 10.69 -50.88 12.99
N LEU A 274 11.34 -50.91 11.82
CA LEU A 274 11.59 -52.14 11.07
C LEU A 274 12.49 -53.11 11.85
N GLU A 275 13.56 -52.63 12.47
CA GLU A 275 14.44 -53.46 13.31
C GLU A 275 13.68 -54.04 14.52
N THR A 276 12.79 -53.25 15.13
CA THR A 276 11.93 -53.71 16.24
C THR A 276 10.91 -54.76 15.79
N GLU A 277 10.31 -54.60 14.60
CA GLU A 277 9.33 -55.56 14.08
C GLU A 277 10.02 -56.88 13.68
N CYS A 278 11.20 -56.81 13.06
CA CYS A 278 12.04 -57.98 12.81
C CYS A 278 12.40 -58.71 14.12
N GLN A 279 12.73 -57.99 15.19
CA GLN A 279 12.99 -58.59 16.52
C GLN A 279 11.76 -59.30 17.10
N LYS A 280 10.55 -58.71 17.00
CA LYS A 280 9.30 -59.38 17.43
C LYS A 280 9.05 -60.66 16.63
N LEU A 281 9.15 -60.59 15.30
CA LEU A 281 8.94 -61.76 14.42
C LEU A 281 9.95 -62.87 14.73
N GLN A 282 11.21 -62.51 15.00
CA GLN A 282 12.22 -63.47 15.46
C GLN A 282 11.85 -64.08 16.83
N GLN A 283 11.37 -63.27 17.78
CA GLN A 283 10.90 -63.75 19.08
C GLN A 283 9.71 -64.69 18.95
N ASP A 284 8.74 -64.40 18.09
CA ASP A 284 7.56 -65.24 17.83
C ASP A 284 7.94 -66.57 17.17
N VAL A 285 8.94 -66.57 16.27
CA VAL A 285 9.50 -67.80 15.70
C VAL A 285 10.18 -68.66 16.78
N GLU A 286 10.98 -68.07 17.69
CA GLU A 286 11.58 -68.82 18.81
C GLU A 286 10.53 -69.31 19.83
N ASN A 287 9.51 -68.50 20.13
CA ASN A 287 8.37 -68.90 20.95
C ASN A 287 7.63 -70.11 20.32
N MET A 288 7.42 -70.09 19.00
CA MET A 288 6.78 -71.19 18.27
C MET A 288 7.65 -72.45 18.27
N LYS A 289 8.97 -72.33 18.09
CA LYS A 289 9.91 -73.45 18.21
C LYS A 289 9.87 -74.06 19.61
N ALA A 290 9.91 -73.23 20.66
CA ALA A 290 9.83 -73.68 22.05
C ALA A 290 8.49 -74.40 22.34
N LEU A 291 7.38 -73.88 21.84
CA LEU A 291 6.06 -74.52 21.96
C LEU A 291 6.00 -75.86 21.21
N CYS A 292 6.61 -75.95 20.02
CA CYS A 292 6.71 -77.20 19.27
C CYS A 292 7.57 -78.24 20.01
N MET A 293 8.72 -77.84 20.57
CA MET A 293 9.57 -78.71 21.40
C MET A 293 8.82 -79.22 22.63
N PHE A 294 8.14 -78.35 23.38
CA PHE A 294 7.32 -78.76 24.52
C PHE A 294 6.18 -79.73 24.12
N ASN A 295 5.56 -79.52 22.96
CA ASN A 295 4.54 -80.42 22.45
C ASN A 295 5.12 -81.78 22.01
N LEU A 296 6.33 -81.82 21.45
CA LEU A 296 7.05 -83.07 21.17
C LEU A 296 7.35 -83.85 22.45
N GLU A 297 7.97 -83.20 23.45
CA GLU A 297 8.23 -83.82 24.76
C GLU A 297 6.95 -84.34 25.44
N LYS A 298 5.85 -83.59 25.33
CA LYS A 298 4.53 -83.99 25.83
C LYS A 298 3.95 -85.18 25.06
N LEU A 299 4.17 -85.27 23.75
CA LEU A 299 3.76 -86.41 22.93
C LEU A 299 4.60 -87.65 23.24
N ASP A 300 5.91 -87.52 23.42
CA ASP A 300 6.80 -88.61 23.81
C ASP A 300 6.43 -89.15 25.20
N TYR A 301 6.16 -88.26 26.16
CA TYR A 301 5.63 -88.63 27.47
C TYR A 301 4.28 -89.36 27.36
N ASN A 302 3.34 -88.84 26.57
CA ASN A 302 2.05 -89.50 26.34
C ASN A 302 2.21 -90.89 25.71
N CYS A 303 3.11 -91.06 24.74
CA CYS A 303 3.39 -92.35 24.12
C CYS A 303 4.01 -93.34 25.12
N ALA A 304 4.94 -92.89 25.96
CA ALA A 304 5.51 -93.71 27.04
C ALA A 304 4.46 -94.13 28.08
N VAL A 305 3.54 -93.22 28.45
CA VAL A 305 2.41 -93.52 29.34
C VAL A 305 1.40 -94.46 28.70
N LEU A 306 1.07 -94.28 27.42
CA LEU A 306 0.16 -95.18 26.70
C LEU A 306 0.71 -96.59 26.60
N LYS A 307 2.01 -96.73 26.30
CA LYS A 307 2.69 -98.03 26.23
C LYS A 307 2.63 -98.77 27.57
N LYS A 308 2.90 -98.08 28.69
CA LYS A 308 2.70 -98.65 30.04
C LYS A 308 1.24 -98.91 30.37
N ARG A 309 0.30 -98.12 29.83
CA ARG A 309 -1.15 -98.34 30.02
C ARG A 309 -1.70 -99.51 29.22
N GLU A 310 -1.09 -99.95 28.13
CA GLU A 310 -1.48 -101.21 27.47
C GLU A 310 -1.13 -102.41 28.36
N ASP A 311 0.09 -102.41 28.93
CA ASP A 311 0.53 -103.40 29.91
C ASP A 311 -0.36 -103.40 31.18
N GLU A 312 -0.72 -102.21 31.68
CA GLU A 312 -1.61 -102.07 32.84
C GLU A 312 -3.09 -102.36 32.52
N ASN A 313 -3.59 -102.11 31.31
CA ASN A 313 -5.01 -102.32 30.96
C ASN A 313 -5.40 -103.80 30.94
N ALA A 314 -4.46 -104.70 30.61
CA ALA A 314 -4.63 -106.14 30.79
C ALA A 314 -4.90 -106.52 32.26
N ILE A 315 -4.26 -105.81 33.20
CA ILE A 315 -4.40 -106.00 34.65
C ILE A 315 -5.65 -105.29 35.20
N ILE A 316 -5.97 -104.10 34.67
CA ILE A 316 -7.09 -103.24 35.12
C ILE A 316 -8.46 -103.83 34.78
N LYS A 317 -8.61 -104.64 33.73
CA LYS A 317 -9.90 -105.31 33.40
C LYS A 317 -10.42 -106.17 34.58
N ASN A 318 -9.53 -106.77 35.37
CA ASN A 318 -9.87 -107.50 36.60
C ASN A 318 -10.10 -106.58 37.82
N GLN A 319 -9.60 -105.34 37.79
CA GLN A 319 -9.78 -104.36 38.86
C GLN A 319 -11.07 -103.53 38.69
N GLN A 320 -11.61 -103.38 37.48
CA GLN A 320 -12.82 -102.58 37.23
C GLN A 320 -14.07 -103.09 37.97
N LYS A 321 -14.19 -104.39 38.25
CA LYS A 321 -15.24 -104.94 39.13
C LYS A 321 -15.21 -104.39 40.57
N ARG A 322 -14.05 -103.91 41.04
CA ARG A 322 -13.87 -103.21 42.34
C ARG A 322 -13.96 -101.69 42.22
N ARG A 323 -14.00 -101.15 40.99
CA ARG A 323 -14.06 -99.70 40.73
C ARG A 323 -15.49 -99.17 40.75
N ILE A 324 -16.51 -100.01 40.45
CA ILE A 324 -17.93 -99.63 40.50
C ILE A 324 -18.32 -99.04 41.86
N ASN A 325 -17.99 -99.71 42.96
CA ASN A 325 -18.30 -99.21 44.31
C ASN A 325 -17.50 -97.96 44.71
N LYS A 326 -16.40 -97.63 44.00
CA LYS A 326 -15.64 -96.38 44.19
C LYS A 326 -16.14 -95.25 43.28
N LEU A 327 -16.89 -95.56 42.23
CA LEU A 327 -17.48 -94.55 41.34
C LEU A 327 -18.64 -93.81 42.02
N GLN A 328 -19.29 -94.39 43.04
CA GLN A 328 -20.30 -93.69 43.85
C GLN A 328 -19.68 -92.58 44.72
N ASP A 329 -18.49 -92.80 45.30
CA ASP A 329 -17.75 -91.76 46.03
C ASP A 329 -17.17 -90.69 45.09
N ILE A 330 -16.73 -91.09 43.89
CA ILE A 330 -16.27 -90.15 42.85
C ILE A 330 -17.45 -89.31 42.33
N ILE A 331 -18.70 -89.82 42.31
CA ILE A 331 -19.87 -89.03 41.93
C ILE A 331 -20.17 -87.91 42.94
N THR A 332 -19.99 -88.15 44.25
CA THR A 332 -20.18 -87.10 45.27
C THR A 332 -19.03 -86.08 45.24
N GLU A 333 -17.78 -86.51 45.03
CA GLU A 333 -16.64 -85.60 44.87
C GLU A 333 -16.73 -84.78 43.57
N LEU A 334 -17.14 -85.40 42.45
CA LEU A 334 -17.40 -84.70 41.19
C LEU A 334 -18.53 -83.68 41.33
N LYS A 335 -19.62 -83.99 42.05
CA LYS A 335 -20.69 -83.02 42.32
C LYS A 335 -20.19 -81.78 43.08
N LYS A 336 -19.32 -81.97 44.07
CA LYS A 336 -18.67 -80.87 44.80
C LYS A 336 -17.78 -80.03 43.87
N ASN A 337 -16.92 -80.69 43.10
CA ASN A 337 -16.02 -80.02 42.16
C ASN A 337 -16.80 -79.29 41.03
N TYR A 338 -17.95 -79.83 40.60
CA TYR A 338 -18.82 -79.19 39.63
C TYR A 338 -19.45 -77.91 40.21
N ALA A 339 -19.90 -77.93 41.48
CA ALA A 339 -20.42 -76.74 42.16
C ALA A 339 -19.34 -75.67 42.41
N GLU A 340 -18.09 -76.06 42.70
CA GLU A 340 -16.95 -75.13 42.79
C GLU A 340 -16.55 -74.56 41.42
N LEU A 341 -16.60 -75.37 40.36
CA LEU A 341 -16.39 -74.93 38.98
C LEU A 341 -17.51 -74.01 38.49
N GLU A 342 -18.76 -74.30 38.84
CA GLU A 342 -19.93 -73.48 38.52
C GLU A 342 -19.89 -72.13 39.26
N ASN A 343 -19.57 -72.11 40.56
CA ASN A 343 -19.37 -70.86 41.29
C ASN A 343 -18.19 -70.04 40.73
N SER A 344 -17.05 -70.67 40.41
CA SER A 344 -15.88 -69.94 39.87
C SER A 344 -16.08 -69.47 38.43
N THR A 345 -16.78 -70.23 37.58
CA THR A 345 -17.19 -69.77 36.24
C THR A 345 -18.26 -68.69 36.32
N ARG A 346 -19.26 -68.79 37.22
CA ARG A 346 -20.24 -67.73 37.47
C ARG A 346 -19.57 -66.43 37.91
N LEU A 347 -18.67 -66.46 38.89
CA LEU A 347 -17.91 -65.27 39.31
C LEU A 347 -17.04 -64.71 38.19
N LYS A 348 -16.48 -65.56 37.32
CA LYS A 348 -15.69 -65.12 36.15
C LYS A 348 -16.60 -64.51 35.07
N ILE A 349 -17.79 -65.05 34.86
CA ILE A 349 -18.84 -64.50 33.98
C ILE A 349 -19.32 -63.17 34.52
N GLU A 350 -19.67 -63.04 35.80
CA GLU A 350 -20.07 -61.77 36.44
C GLU A 350 -18.97 -60.70 36.34
N LYS A 351 -17.70 -61.08 36.53
CA LYS A 351 -16.55 -60.18 36.37
C LYS A 351 -16.35 -59.75 34.92
N LEU A 352 -16.47 -60.67 33.96
CA LEU A 352 -16.39 -60.37 32.53
C LEU A 352 -17.58 -59.53 32.06
N GLN A 353 -18.81 -59.84 32.49
CA GLN A 353 -20.00 -59.02 32.26
C GLN A 353 -19.83 -57.62 32.86
N SER A 354 -19.30 -57.49 34.07
CA SER A 354 -18.99 -56.19 34.68
C SER A 354 -17.93 -55.40 33.89
N GLN A 355 -16.95 -56.08 33.28
CA GLN A 355 -15.96 -55.45 32.40
C GLN A 355 -16.56 -55.08 31.04
N ILE A 356 -17.41 -55.93 30.47
CA ILE A 356 -18.16 -55.68 29.23
C ILE A 356 -19.10 -54.48 29.42
N LEU A 357 -19.87 -54.42 30.51
CA LEU A 357 -20.74 -53.27 30.82
C LEU A 357 -19.94 -51.97 31.02
N LYS A 358 -18.76 -52.02 31.64
CA LYS A 358 -17.87 -50.85 31.77
C LYS A 358 -17.28 -50.41 30.44
N THR A 359 -16.87 -51.33 29.58
CA THR A 359 -16.34 -51.02 28.24
C THR A 359 -17.43 -50.55 27.29
N GLN A 360 -18.61 -51.18 27.30
CA GLN A 360 -19.81 -50.72 26.59
C GLN A 360 -20.18 -49.29 27.01
N LYS A 361 -20.24 -49.00 28.32
CA LYS A 361 -20.50 -47.63 28.80
C LYS A 361 -19.41 -46.65 28.33
N SER A 362 -18.14 -47.03 28.36
CA SER A 362 -17.05 -46.18 27.88
C SER A 362 -17.12 -45.95 26.36
N ILE A 363 -17.52 -46.96 25.57
CA ILE A 363 -17.78 -46.85 24.13
C ILE A 363 -18.98 -45.93 23.90
N GLN A 364 -20.09 -46.09 24.62
CA GLN A 364 -21.28 -45.25 24.52
C GLN A 364 -20.99 -43.78 24.86
N GLU A 365 -20.15 -43.52 25.88
CA GLU A 365 -19.66 -42.18 26.19
C GLU A 365 -18.77 -41.60 25.07
N LEU A 366 -17.93 -42.43 24.42
CA LEU A 366 -17.11 -42.03 23.28
C LEU A 366 -17.95 -41.77 22.01
N GLU A 367 -18.93 -42.62 21.72
CA GLU A 367 -19.89 -42.42 20.62
C GLU A 367 -20.70 -41.15 20.85
N SER A 368 -21.18 -40.92 22.08
CA SER A 368 -21.92 -39.70 22.45
C SER A 368 -21.06 -38.45 22.26
N LYS A 369 -19.79 -38.48 22.69
CA LYS A 369 -18.82 -37.39 22.46
C LYS A 369 -18.55 -37.20 20.97
N SER A 370 -18.32 -38.27 20.21
CA SER A 370 -18.07 -38.22 18.76
C SER A 370 -19.26 -37.63 17.98
N ASN A 371 -20.48 -38.06 18.30
CA ASN A 371 -21.72 -37.51 17.74
C ASN A 371 -21.91 -36.03 18.09
N HIS A 372 -21.62 -35.66 19.35
CA HIS A 372 -21.68 -34.26 19.80
C HIS A 372 -20.66 -33.39 19.07
N PHE A 373 -19.39 -33.80 19.00
CA PHE A 373 -18.34 -33.07 18.26
C PHE A 373 -18.68 -32.94 16.78
N THR A 374 -19.19 -34.00 16.15
CA THR A 374 -19.65 -33.97 14.75
C THR A 374 -20.75 -32.92 14.55
N SER A 375 -21.80 -32.94 15.39
CA SER A 375 -22.91 -31.97 15.30
C SER A 375 -22.46 -30.52 15.57
N VAL A 376 -21.55 -30.31 16.52
CA VAL A 376 -20.97 -28.99 16.80
C VAL A 376 -20.09 -28.52 15.64
N ASN A 377 -19.33 -29.42 15.02
CA ASN A 377 -18.46 -29.09 13.89
C ASN A 377 -19.27 -28.72 12.64
N ASP A 378 -20.28 -29.50 12.26
CA ASP A 378 -21.17 -29.18 11.13
C ASP A 378 -21.88 -27.83 11.34
N LYS A 379 -22.38 -27.57 12.56
CA LYS A 379 -23.01 -26.27 12.89
C LYS A 379 -22.03 -25.12 12.75
N ARG A 380 -20.79 -25.25 13.25
CA ARG A 380 -19.75 -24.22 13.11
C ARG A 380 -19.34 -24.00 11.66
N PHE A 381 -19.14 -25.08 10.90
CA PHE A 381 -18.80 -25.03 9.48
C PHE A 381 -19.88 -24.27 8.69
N MET A 382 -21.16 -24.63 8.89
CA MET A 382 -22.28 -23.95 8.23
C MET A 382 -22.43 -22.49 8.67
N GLN A 383 -22.24 -22.18 9.95
CA GLN A 383 -22.25 -20.79 10.44
C GLN A 383 -21.15 -19.93 9.81
N ILE A 384 -19.94 -20.48 9.66
CA ILE A 384 -18.81 -19.80 9.01
C ILE A 384 -19.09 -19.64 7.51
N TRP A 385 -19.60 -20.67 6.83
CA TRP A 385 -19.98 -20.60 5.42
C TRP A 385 -21.03 -19.52 5.16
N GLU A 386 -22.11 -19.49 5.94
CA GLU A 386 -23.16 -18.47 5.82
C GLU A 386 -22.66 -17.06 6.19
N MET A 387 -21.80 -16.93 7.20
CA MET A 387 -21.20 -15.64 7.56
C MET A 387 -20.33 -15.09 6.42
N ASN A 388 -19.48 -15.94 5.83
CA ASN A 388 -18.59 -15.56 4.74
C ASN A 388 -19.38 -15.26 3.46
N THR A 389 -20.40 -16.06 3.15
CA THR A 389 -21.30 -15.82 2.01
C THR A 389 -22.00 -14.46 2.16
N ARG A 390 -22.64 -14.19 3.32
CA ARG A 390 -23.27 -12.88 3.60
C ARG A 390 -22.29 -11.70 3.54
N ASN A 391 -21.01 -11.91 3.87
CA ASN A 391 -19.99 -10.87 3.77
C ASN A 391 -19.57 -10.63 2.31
N ALA A 392 -19.42 -11.69 1.52
CA ALA A 392 -19.17 -11.60 0.08
C ALA A 392 -20.34 -10.94 -0.65
N ASP A 393 -21.59 -11.33 -0.36
CA ASP A 393 -22.80 -10.73 -0.92
C ASP A 393 -22.89 -9.23 -0.63
N LYS A 394 -22.56 -8.80 0.59
CA LYS A 394 -22.52 -7.36 0.95
C LYS A 394 -21.47 -6.58 0.18
N LEU A 395 -20.28 -7.16 0.00
CA LEU A 395 -19.21 -6.54 -0.79
C LEU A 395 -19.63 -6.47 -2.26
N LEU A 396 -20.23 -7.54 -2.79
CA LEU A 396 -20.74 -7.59 -4.16
C LEU A 396 -21.87 -6.58 -4.38
N GLU A 397 -22.82 -6.45 -3.46
CA GLU A 397 -23.85 -5.41 -3.48
C GLU A 397 -23.25 -4.00 -3.49
N GLN A 398 -22.16 -3.77 -2.75
CA GLN A 398 -21.45 -2.49 -2.76
C GLN A 398 -20.79 -2.24 -4.11
N ILE A 399 -20.12 -3.24 -4.68
CA ILE A 399 -19.49 -3.14 -6.00
C ILE A 399 -20.55 -2.92 -7.07
N PHE A 400 -21.69 -3.62 -7.06
CA PHE A 400 -22.80 -3.37 -7.98
C PHE A 400 -23.42 -1.97 -7.82
N LYS A 401 -23.55 -1.44 -6.60
CA LYS A 401 -24.00 -0.05 -6.39
C LYS A 401 -23.00 0.95 -6.98
N VAL A 402 -21.69 0.70 -6.85
CA VAL A 402 -20.65 1.52 -7.46
C VAL A 402 -20.65 1.40 -8.99
N ASP A 403 -20.64 0.18 -9.54
CA ASP A 403 -20.69 -0.08 -10.99
C ASP A 403 -21.92 0.58 -11.62
N LYS A 404 -23.09 0.44 -10.98
CA LYS A 404 -24.33 1.11 -11.41
C LYS A 404 -24.20 2.63 -11.43
N ILE A 405 -23.66 3.23 -10.37
CA ILE A 405 -23.39 4.68 -10.32
C ILE A 405 -22.42 5.10 -11.43
N LEU A 406 -21.39 4.31 -11.70
CA LEU A 406 -20.40 4.61 -12.73
C LEU A 406 -21.02 4.54 -14.15
N TYR A 407 -21.79 3.51 -14.47
CA TYR A 407 -22.47 3.40 -15.76
C TYR A 407 -23.54 4.49 -15.95
N GLU A 408 -24.42 4.70 -14.98
CA GLU A 408 -25.52 5.67 -15.09
C GLU A 408 -25.04 7.13 -15.02
N GLN A 409 -24.09 7.48 -14.14
CA GLN A 409 -23.69 8.87 -13.89
C GLN A 409 -22.43 9.31 -14.66
N MET A 410 -21.46 8.42 -14.86
CA MET A 410 -20.18 8.79 -15.49
C MET A 410 -20.16 8.47 -16.99
N LEU A 411 -20.81 7.39 -17.42
CA LEU A 411 -20.87 6.98 -18.83
C LEU A 411 -22.19 7.37 -19.51
N GLY A 412 -23.27 7.59 -18.74
CA GLY A 412 -24.60 7.89 -19.27
C GLY A 412 -25.24 6.73 -20.02
N LEU A 413 -24.84 5.50 -19.70
CA LEU A 413 -25.34 4.25 -20.29
C LEU A 413 -26.29 3.55 -19.33
N GLU A 414 -27.22 2.78 -19.87
CA GLU A 414 -28.09 1.91 -19.07
C GLU A 414 -27.24 0.81 -18.42
N TRP A 415 -27.40 0.61 -17.10
CA TRP A 415 -26.65 -0.39 -16.37
C TRP A 415 -27.37 -1.74 -16.41
N GLU A 416 -26.77 -2.71 -17.09
CA GLU A 416 -27.21 -4.10 -17.10
C GLU A 416 -26.45 -4.92 -16.04
N PRO A 417 -27.15 -5.70 -15.20
CA PRO A 417 -26.50 -6.63 -14.27
C PRO A 417 -25.80 -7.76 -15.05
N PRO A 418 -24.64 -8.28 -14.59
CA PRO A 418 -23.96 -9.38 -15.27
C PRO A 418 -24.85 -10.62 -15.43
N GLU A 419 -24.75 -11.30 -16.57
CA GLU A 419 -25.63 -12.40 -16.96
C GLU A 419 -25.45 -13.68 -16.11
N GLU A 420 -24.31 -13.84 -15.44
CA GLU A 420 -24.04 -15.02 -14.61
C GLU A 420 -24.73 -14.95 -13.24
N SER A 421 -25.81 -15.72 -13.08
CA SER A 421 -26.44 -15.94 -11.78
C SER A 421 -25.52 -16.73 -10.84
N LEU A 422 -25.25 -16.17 -9.66
CA LEU A 422 -24.51 -16.84 -8.58
C LEU A 422 -25.06 -18.23 -8.26
N LEU A 423 -24.17 -19.21 -8.14
CA LEU A 423 -24.49 -20.53 -7.58
C LEU A 423 -24.95 -20.38 -6.14
N LYS A 424 -26.07 -21.01 -5.78
CA LYS A 424 -26.48 -21.17 -4.38
C LYS A 424 -25.84 -22.42 -3.79
N LYS A 425 -25.86 -22.53 -2.46
CA LYS A 425 -25.34 -23.71 -1.75
C LYS A 425 -26.06 -25.01 -2.17
N GLU A 426 -27.31 -24.90 -2.60
CA GLU A 426 -28.13 -26.00 -3.12
C GLU A 426 -27.70 -26.48 -4.52
N ASP A 427 -26.91 -25.70 -5.26
CA ASP A 427 -26.54 -25.98 -6.67
C ASP A 427 -25.21 -26.75 -6.80
N LEU A 428 -24.45 -26.94 -5.70
CA LEU A 428 -23.18 -27.69 -5.74
C LEU A 428 -23.46 -29.20 -5.80
N SER A 429 -22.86 -29.87 -6.78
CA SER A 429 -22.97 -31.32 -7.01
C SER A 429 -22.70 -32.15 -5.75
N SER A 430 -21.62 -31.84 -5.03
CA SER A 430 -21.25 -32.55 -3.79
C SER A 430 -22.19 -32.26 -2.61
N TYR A 431 -22.82 -31.08 -2.56
CA TYR A 431 -23.84 -30.76 -1.56
C TYR A 431 -25.14 -31.52 -1.85
N GLN A 432 -25.58 -31.56 -3.11
CA GLN A 432 -26.77 -32.32 -3.51
C GLN A 432 -26.61 -33.82 -3.23
N GLU A 433 -25.44 -34.39 -3.52
CA GLU A 433 -25.18 -35.81 -3.28
C GLU A 433 -25.11 -36.13 -1.78
N ALA A 434 -24.45 -35.29 -0.98
CA ALA A 434 -24.45 -35.41 0.48
C ALA A 434 -25.88 -35.37 1.06
N MET A 435 -26.71 -34.43 0.61
CA MET A 435 -28.10 -34.31 1.04
C MET A 435 -28.98 -35.48 0.58
N ARG A 436 -28.76 -36.02 -0.62
CA ARG A 436 -29.44 -37.23 -1.10
C ARG A 436 -29.16 -38.43 -0.19
N ILE A 437 -27.88 -38.67 0.14
CA ILE A 437 -27.49 -39.81 0.98
C ILE A 437 -28.01 -39.63 2.41
N ILE A 438 -27.97 -38.43 2.97
CA ILE A 438 -28.55 -38.14 4.30
C ILE A 438 -30.06 -38.41 4.31
N ASN A 439 -30.78 -37.99 3.27
CA ASN A 439 -32.23 -38.21 3.16
C ASN A 439 -32.58 -39.67 2.89
N GLN A 440 -31.84 -40.38 2.04
CA GLN A 440 -32.02 -41.82 1.80
C GLN A 440 -31.89 -42.64 3.09
N ASN A 441 -30.90 -42.34 3.93
CA ASN A 441 -30.73 -43.00 5.22
C ASN A 441 -31.90 -42.75 6.19
N GLN A 442 -32.49 -41.55 6.18
CA GLN A 442 -33.69 -41.25 6.97
C GLN A 442 -34.94 -41.95 6.42
N ILE A 443 -35.10 -42.01 5.10
CA ILE A 443 -36.18 -42.73 4.42
C ILE A 443 -36.08 -44.24 4.71
N TYR A 444 -34.88 -44.82 4.65
CA TYR A 444 -34.62 -46.22 4.99
C TYR A 444 -34.97 -46.55 6.45
N LEU A 445 -34.62 -45.66 7.38
CA LEU A 445 -34.99 -45.78 8.79
C LEU A 445 -36.52 -45.79 8.98
N LEU A 446 -37.23 -44.89 8.29
CA LEU A 446 -38.70 -44.80 8.35
C LEU A 446 -39.37 -46.04 7.74
N ILE A 447 -38.92 -46.49 6.56
CA ILE A 447 -39.44 -47.69 5.90
C ILE A 447 -39.33 -48.90 6.83
N ASN A 448 -38.16 -49.16 7.40
CA ASN A 448 -37.94 -50.28 8.32
C ASN A 448 -38.78 -50.19 9.61
N PHE A 449 -39.14 -48.99 10.07
CA PHE A 449 -39.97 -48.82 11.25
C PHE A 449 -41.46 -49.12 11.01
N PHE A 450 -41.95 -48.83 9.82
CA PHE A 450 -43.37 -49.01 9.46
C PHE A 450 -43.66 -50.33 8.74
N LEU A 451 -42.66 -50.99 8.14
CA LEU A 451 -42.79 -52.29 7.48
C LEU A 451 -43.51 -53.36 8.35
N PRO A 452 -43.24 -53.50 9.67
CA PRO A 452 -43.91 -54.50 10.51
C PRO A 452 -45.41 -54.23 10.76
N TYR A 453 -45.90 -53.02 10.48
CA TYR A 453 -47.31 -52.64 10.60
C TYR A 453 -48.05 -52.68 9.25
N SER A 454 -47.32 -52.97 8.17
CA SER A 454 -47.84 -53.06 6.81
C SER A 454 -48.33 -54.47 6.49
N TYR A 455 -49.40 -54.57 5.69
CA TYR A 455 -50.03 -55.83 5.31
C TYR A 455 -50.52 -55.74 3.87
N CYS A 456 -50.63 -56.89 3.20
CA CYS A 456 -51.15 -56.97 1.85
C CYS A 456 -52.67 -57.19 1.89
N LEU A 457 -53.45 -56.22 1.41
CA LEU A 457 -54.91 -56.31 1.26
C LEU A 457 -55.30 -57.56 0.45
N THR A 458 -54.70 -57.73 -0.74
CA THR A 458 -55.01 -58.79 -1.71
C THR A 458 -54.68 -60.20 -1.20
N CYS A 459 -53.68 -60.36 -0.31
CA CYS A 459 -53.32 -61.65 0.27
C CYS A 459 -53.99 -61.92 1.62
N SER A 460 -54.55 -60.89 2.27
CA SER A 460 -55.38 -61.07 3.47
C SER A 460 -56.78 -61.55 3.08
N GLU A 461 -57.36 -60.99 2.01
CA GLU A 461 -58.68 -61.41 1.48
C GLU A 461 -58.68 -62.84 0.89
N GLN A 462 -57.51 -63.40 0.57
CA GLN A 462 -57.38 -64.80 0.12
C GLN A 462 -57.51 -65.84 1.25
N LYS A 463 -57.60 -65.44 2.52
CA LYS A 463 -57.82 -66.38 3.65
C LYS A 463 -59.28 -66.51 4.08
N ASP A 464 -60.18 -65.65 3.61
CA ASP A 464 -61.58 -65.63 4.02
C ASP A 464 -62.53 -66.31 3.01
N LYS A 465 -62.04 -67.35 2.29
CA LYS A 465 -62.86 -68.13 1.32
C LYS A 465 -62.80 -69.65 1.42
N ASP A 466 -61.95 -70.23 2.24
CA ASP A 466 -61.88 -71.69 2.46
C ASP A 466 -62.11 -72.04 3.94
N THR A 467 -63.34 -71.83 4.45
CA THR A 467 -63.77 -72.40 5.75
C THR A 467 -65.26 -72.77 5.77
N GLU A 468 -65.65 -73.89 5.15
CA GLU A 468 -66.88 -74.62 5.51
C GLU A 468 -66.63 -76.14 5.48
N SER A 469 -67.21 -76.86 6.45
CA SER A 469 -67.04 -78.29 6.78
C SER A 469 -65.64 -78.69 7.32
N SER A 470 -65.51 -79.50 8.39
CA SER A 470 -66.52 -80.16 9.23
C SER A 470 -66.19 -80.01 10.72
N ASP A 471 -67.24 -79.85 11.52
CA ASP A 471 -67.23 -79.98 12.98
C ASP A 471 -67.09 -81.45 13.44
N GLU A 472 -67.08 -81.61 14.78
CA GLU A 472 -67.00 -82.86 15.57
C GLU A 472 -65.57 -83.47 15.71
N PHE A 473 -65.07 -83.85 16.89
CA PHE A 473 -65.72 -84.25 18.15
C PHE A 473 -64.94 -83.75 19.39
N LYS A 474 -65.63 -83.16 20.39
CA LYS A 474 -65.11 -82.98 21.77
C LYS A 474 -66.15 -83.49 22.77
N LYS A 475 -65.82 -84.56 23.51
CA LYS A 475 -66.51 -84.95 24.77
C LYS A 475 -65.60 -85.90 25.58
N ASN A 476 -64.91 -85.39 26.61
CA ASN A 476 -65.26 -85.42 28.05
C ASN A 476 -64.98 -86.75 28.77
N GLN A 477 -64.05 -86.70 29.73
CA GLN A 477 -64.19 -87.14 31.15
C GLN A 477 -62.95 -86.59 31.88
N LEU A 478 -62.96 -85.71 32.91
CA LEU A 478 -63.92 -85.38 33.99
C LEU A 478 -64.23 -86.61 34.88
N LEU A 479 -64.06 -86.63 36.21
CA LEU A 479 -63.64 -85.69 37.29
C LEU A 479 -62.82 -86.49 38.37
N GLU A 480 -62.40 -86.07 39.56
CA GLU A 480 -62.64 -84.90 40.44
C GLU A 480 -61.50 -84.79 41.49
N GLU A 481 -61.25 -83.57 42.02
CA GLU A 481 -60.87 -83.11 43.39
C GLU A 481 -60.20 -84.07 44.43
N SER A 482 -59.37 -83.66 45.42
CA SER A 482 -59.20 -82.35 46.08
C SER A 482 -57.85 -82.18 46.86
N ASP A 483 -57.31 -80.95 46.84
CA ASP A 483 -56.76 -80.17 47.98
C ASP A 483 -55.36 -80.43 48.66
N LYS A 484 -54.70 -79.29 49.00
CA LYS A 484 -53.56 -79.01 49.91
C LYS A 484 -52.10 -79.42 49.55
N GLY A 485 -51.25 -78.38 49.38
CA GLY A 485 -50.11 -78.23 50.32
C GLY A 485 -48.67 -78.08 49.80
N ASN A 486 -48.31 -76.89 49.31
CA ASN A 486 -47.02 -76.18 49.52
C ASN A 486 -45.68 -76.69 48.91
N SER A 487 -44.83 -75.69 48.55
CA SER A 487 -43.35 -75.70 48.48
C SER A 487 -42.65 -76.45 47.33
N ASP A 488 -42.26 -75.63 46.34
CA ASP A 488 -40.91 -75.51 45.74
C ASP A 488 -40.27 -76.61 44.87
N ASP A 489 -39.59 -76.08 43.83
CA ASP A 489 -38.54 -76.65 42.99
C ASP A 489 -38.86 -77.93 42.17
N MET A 490 -39.13 -77.72 40.87
CA MET A 490 -38.96 -78.77 39.86
C MET A 490 -38.29 -78.23 38.60
N THR A 491 -37.00 -78.51 38.53
CA THR A 491 -36.15 -78.46 37.34
C THR A 491 -36.82 -79.09 36.11
N LEU A 492 -36.84 -78.39 34.97
CA LEU A 492 -37.21 -79.00 33.68
C LEU A 492 -35.98 -79.50 32.92
N ILE A 493 -35.99 -80.81 32.67
CA ILE A 493 -35.02 -81.58 31.90
C ILE A 493 -35.04 -81.10 30.43
N MET A 494 -33.87 -80.84 29.84
CA MET A 494 -33.75 -80.56 28.41
C MET A 494 -33.46 -81.84 27.61
N ASP A 495 -34.19 -82.03 26.52
CA ASP A 495 -34.15 -83.24 25.69
C ASP A 495 -32.83 -83.46 24.92
N GLU A 496 -32.33 -84.71 24.99
CA GLU A 496 -31.09 -85.20 24.36
C GLU A 496 -31.11 -85.14 22.81
N LYS A 497 -32.27 -84.92 22.19
CA LYS A 497 -32.42 -84.84 20.72
C LYS A 497 -31.90 -83.53 20.12
N THR A 498 -31.85 -82.44 20.87
CA THR A 498 -31.54 -81.10 20.33
C THR A 498 -30.04 -80.85 20.15
N LEU A 499 -29.18 -81.61 20.84
CA LEU A 499 -27.72 -81.50 20.70
C LEU A 499 -27.16 -82.27 19.50
N ARG A 500 -27.70 -83.44 19.16
CA ARG A 500 -27.18 -84.29 18.08
C ARG A 500 -27.35 -83.70 16.67
N LEU A 501 -28.31 -82.79 16.46
CA LEU A 501 -28.48 -82.10 15.16
C LEU A 501 -27.43 -81.00 14.89
N LYS A 502 -26.81 -80.42 15.92
CA LYS A 502 -25.79 -79.37 15.73
C LYS A 502 -24.40 -79.94 15.38
N GLU A 503 -24.08 -81.16 15.78
CA GLU A 503 -22.78 -81.79 15.44
C GLU A 503 -22.71 -82.30 14.00
N GLN A 504 -23.84 -82.63 13.35
CA GLN A 504 -23.83 -83.10 11.96
C GLN A 504 -23.57 -81.98 10.94
N VAL A 505 -23.92 -80.72 11.25
CA VAL A 505 -23.74 -79.58 10.33
C VAL A 505 -22.30 -79.06 10.32
N LEU A 506 -21.61 -79.08 11.47
CA LEU A 506 -20.22 -78.58 11.60
C LEU A 506 -19.15 -79.46 10.91
N LYS A 507 -19.52 -80.65 10.41
CA LYS A 507 -18.60 -81.57 9.73
C LYS A 507 -18.53 -81.38 8.20
N TYR A 508 -19.39 -80.55 7.62
CA TYR A 508 -19.52 -80.42 6.15
C TYR A 508 -18.75 -79.25 5.51
N ILE A 509 -18.17 -78.35 6.31
CA ILE A 509 -17.54 -77.09 5.81
C ILE A 509 -15.99 -77.14 5.82
N ARG A 510 -15.38 -78.27 6.19
CA ARG A 510 -13.91 -78.38 6.31
C ARG A 510 -13.27 -79.52 5.51
N SER A 511 -13.53 -79.56 4.20
CA SER A 511 -12.68 -80.29 3.26
C SER A 511 -12.96 -79.95 1.78
N GLU A 512 -12.46 -78.81 1.30
CA GLU A 512 -11.74 -78.77 0.02
C GLU A 512 -10.54 -77.82 0.19
N GLY A 513 -9.35 -78.28 -0.22
CA GLY A 513 -8.21 -77.40 -0.49
C GLY A 513 -8.18 -77.05 -1.99
N LYS A 514 -7.10 -76.54 -2.57
CA LYS A 514 -5.72 -76.30 -2.09
C LYS A 514 -4.97 -75.55 -3.20
N ASN A 515 -3.74 -75.10 -2.94
CA ASN A 515 -2.76 -74.58 -3.93
C ASN A 515 -3.11 -73.19 -4.52
N ASP A 516 -2.23 -72.38 -5.13
CA ASP A 516 -0.79 -72.02 -5.00
C ASP A 516 -0.65 -70.68 -5.83
N ASP A 517 0.37 -69.82 -5.82
CA ASP A 517 1.77 -69.83 -5.36
C ASP A 517 2.29 -68.36 -5.13
N LYS A 518 3.60 -68.19 -4.84
CA LYS A 518 4.57 -67.08 -5.15
C LYS A 518 4.08 -65.68 -5.63
N ALA A 519 4.54 -64.58 -5.00
CA ALA A 519 5.79 -63.80 -5.27
C ALA A 519 5.70 -62.89 -6.53
N ASP A 520 6.33 -61.70 -6.66
CA ASP A 520 7.29 -60.97 -5.81
C ASP A 520 7.34 -59.45 -6.18
N THR A 521 8.04 -58.64 -5.39
CA THR A 521 8.66 -57.32 -5.72
C THR A 521 7.86 -56.07 -6.20
N GLU A 522 8.12 -54.98 -5.46
CA GLU A 522 8.55 -53.63 -5.91
C GLU A 522 7.55 -52.51 -6.37
N SER A 523 7.47 -51.51 -5.48
CA SER A 523 7.96 -50.13 -5.72
C SER A 523 6.97 -49.01 -6.11
N LYS A 524 7.18 -47.88 -5.40
CA LYS A 524 6.81 -46.48 -5.66
C LYS A 524 5.35 -46.03 -5.57
N HIS A 525 5.19 -45.01 -4.72
CA HIS A 525 4.23 -43.93 -4.89
C HIS A 525 4.13 -43.48 -6.36
N SER A 526 2.90 -43.30 -6.83
CA SER A 526 2.46 -41.94 -7.13
C SER A 526 0.96 -41.78 -6.86
N SER A 527 0.57 -40.54 -6.64
CA SER A 527 -0.79 -40.04 -6.64
C SER A 527 -1.63 -40.58 -7.81
N ASP A 528 -2.90 -40.88 -7.55
CA ASP A 528 -4.03 -40.23 -8.21
C ASP A 528 -5.36 -40.68 -7.58
N VAL A 529 -5.95 -39.81 -6.74
CA VAL A 529 -7.30 -40.02 -6.19
C VAL A 529 -8.32 -39.61 -7.25
N ILE A 530 -8.48 -40.48 -8.25
CA ILE A 530 -9.62 -40.43 -9.16
C ILE A 530 -10.80 -41.04 -8.41
N CYS A 531 -11.77 -40.19 -8.08
CA CYS A 531 -13.08 -40.63 -7.60
C CYS A 531 -13.84 -41.27 -8.78
N ALA A 532 -13.52 -42.53 -9.07
CA ALA A 532 -14.23 -43.33 -10.05
C ALA A 532 -15.59 -43.71 -9.46
N GLY A 533 -16.66 -43.29 -10.12
CA GLY A 533 -18.03 -43.48 -9.65
C GLY A 533 -18.34 -44.96 -9.39
N SER A 534 -18.51 -45.31 -8.12
CA SER A 534 -19.13 -46.57 -7.74
C SER A 534 -20.60 -46.48 -8.09
N LYS A 535 -21.01 -47.15 -9.18
CA LYS A 535 -22.43 -47.45 -9.40
C LYS A 535 -22.90 -48.29 -8.22
N SER A 536 -23.65 -47.68 -7.32
CA SER A 536 -24.50 -48.42 -6.41
C SER A 536 -25.61 -49.05 -7.22
N GLU A 537 -25.47 -50.35 -7.53
CA GLU A 537 -26.63 -51.20 -7.76
C GLU A 537 -27.43 -51.21 -6.46
N LEU A 538 -28.39 -50.29 -6.37
CA LEU A 538 -29.42 -50.30 -5.35
C LEU A 538 -30.28 -51.54 -5.58
N GLU A 539 -30.10 -52.56 -4.73
CA GLU A 539 -31.10 -53.61 -4.57
C GLU A 539 -32.44 -52.94 -4.23
N GLU A 540 -33.42 -53.06 -5.13
CA GLU A 540 -34.74 -52.47 -4.93
C GLU A 540 -35.39 -53.04 -3.66
N ILE A 541 -35.55 -52.19 -2.65
CA ILE A 541 -36.33 -52.51 -1.46
C ILE A 541 -37.80 -52.66 -1.88
N LYS A 542 -38.21 -53.90 -2.14
CA LYS A 542 -39.58 -54.25 -2.53
C LYS A 542 -40.55 -53.91 -1.41
N LEU A 543 -41.25 -52.78 -1.57
CA LEU A 543 -42.46 -52.40 -0.81
C LEU A 543 -43.70 -53.26 -1.19
N THR A 544 -43.44 -54.49 -1.64
CA THR A 544 -44.43 -55.41 -2.19
C THR A 544 -44.29 -56.78 -1.55
N CYS A 545 -45.40 -57.47 -1.27
CA CYS A 545 -45.34 -58.86 -0.80
C CYS A 545 -44.77 -59.79 -1.90
N ASP A 546 -44.52 -61.06 -1.58
CA ASP A 546 -43.91 -62.07 -2.47
C ASP A 546 -44.61 -62.27 -3.85
N LYS A 547 -45.83 -61.73 -4.03
CA LYS A 547 -46.62 -61.74 -5.27
C LYS A 547 -46.63 -60.39 -6.02
N GLY A 548 -45.90 -59.38 -5.57
CA GLY A 548 -45.80 -58.06 -6.21
C GLY A 548 -46.86 -57.02 -5.79
N HIS A 549 -47.68 -57.29 -4.77
CA HIS A 549 -48.73 -56.37 -4.31
C HIS A 549 -48.21 -55.34 -3.30
N LEU A 550 -48.59 -54.06 -3.46
CA LEU A 550 -48.26 -52.98 -2.52
C LEU A 550 -48.80 -53.25 -1.10
N LEU A 551 -48.00 -52.91 -0.10
CA LEU A 551 -48.33 -53.06 1.31
C LEU A 551 -49.01 -51.78 1.85
N ASP A 552 -50.09 -51.94 2.61
CA ASP A 552 -50.88 -50.84 3.20
C ASP A 552 -50.93 -50.97 4.74
N ILE A 553 -51.41 -49.96 5.47
CA ILE A 553 -51.50 -49.97 6.95
C ILE A 553 -52.96 -49.83 7.38
N LYS A 554 -53.50 -50.78 8.18
CA LYS A 554 -54.90 -50.73 8.62
C LYS A 554 -55.17 -49.41 9.36
N SER A 555 -56.25 -48.73 9.02
CA SER A 555 -56.60 -47.41 9.59
C SER A 555 -56.75 -47.43 11.11
N THR A 556 -57.10 -48.57 11.72
CA THR A 556 -57.07 -48.79 13.18
C THR A 556 -55.67 -48.82 13.77
N ASN A 557 -54.68 -49.28 12.99
CA ASN A 557 -53.29 -49.45 13.41
C ASN A 557 -52.45 -48.21 13.13
N VAL A 558 -52.84 -47.30 12.23
CA VAL A 558 -52.10 -46.05 11.95
C VAL A 558 -51.85 -45.24 13.22
N ILE A 559 -52.87 -45.03 14.06
CA ILE A 559 -52.74 -44.28 15.32
C ILE A 559 -51.84 -45.03 16.32
N LYS A 560 -51.86 -46.37 16.31
CA LYS A 560 -50.99 -47.19 17.18
C LYS A 560 -49.54 -47.16 16.70
N ALA A 561 -49.30 -47.33 15.40
CA ALA A 561 -47.99 -47.28 14.78
C ALA A 561 -47.35 -45.90 14.90
N LEU A 562 -48.11 -44.81 14.74
CA LEU A 562 -47.62 -43.45 14.98
C LEU A 562 -47.34 -43.17 16.46
N ARG A 563 -48.18 -43.67 17.38
CA ARG A 563 -47.94 -43.53 18.83
C ARG A 563 -46.72 -44.33 19.28
N GLU A 564 -46.59 -45.59 18.83
CA GLU A 564 -45.39 -46.40 19.04
C GLU A 564 -44.17 -45.82 18.35
N PHE A 565 -44.30 -45.19 17.17
CA PHE A 565 -43.19 -44.48 16.53
C PHE A 565 -42.75 -43.30 17.41
N VAL A 566 -43.64 -42.46 17.92
CA VAL A 566 -43.25 -41.32 18.78
C VAL A 566 -42.71 -41.77 20.15
N GLU A 567 -43.34 -42.74 20.80
CA GLU A 567 -42.83 -43.31 22.08
C GLU A 567 -41.52 -44.08 21.91
N LYS A 568 -41.38 -44.88 20.85
CA LYS A 568 -40.12 -45.55 20.56
C LYS A 568 -39.11 -44.53 20.12
N TYR A 569 -39.29 -43.73 19.06
CA TYR A 569 -38.33 -42.73 18.57
C TYR A 569 -37.74 -41.85 19.69
N SER A 570 -38.55 -41.41 20.67
CA SER A 570 -38.06 -40.66 21.84
C SER A 570 -37.24 -41.47 22.86
N LYS A 571 -37.57 -42.76 23.09
CA LYS A 571 -36.77 -43.70 23.89
C LYS A 571 -35.52 -44.19 23.12
N VAL A 572 -35.68 -44.45 21.84
CA VAL A 572 -34.71 -44.84 20.80
C VAL A 572 -33.60 -43.78 20.63
N THR A 573 -33.92 -42.49 20.67
CA THR A 573 -32.89 -41.43 20.69
C THR A 573 -32.09 -41.37 22.00
N ARG A 574 -32.49 -42.12 23.03
CA ARG A 574 -31.66 -42.40 24.23
C ARG A 574 -31.01 -43.79 24.18
N ASP A 575 -31.67 -44.80 23.61
CA ASP A 575 -31.33 -46.22 23.82
C ASP A 575 -30.89 -47.00 22.54
N LEU A 576 -31.03 -46.47 21.31
CA LEU A 576 -30.54 -47.14 20.06
C LEU A 576 -29.11 -46.79 19.65
N SER A 577 -28.25 -46.32 20.56
CA SER A 577 -26.79 -46.46 20.30
C SER A 577 -26.36 -47.94 20.37
N ASP A 578 -27.11 -48.79 21.10
CA ASP A 578 -26.57 -50.02 21.66
C ASP A 578 -26.94 -51.33 20.91
N ASN A 579 -27.96 -51.36 20.03
CA ASN A 579 -28.53 -52.63 19.53
C ASN A 579 -28.73 -52.79 18.01
N PHE A 580 -28.20 -51.90 17.15
CA PHE A 580 -28.34 -52.04 15.68
C PHE A 580 -27.03 -51.85 14.88
N LYS A 581 -25.88 -52.18 15.50
CA LYS A 581 -24.54 -52.16 14.86
C LYS A 581 -23.81 -53.50 14.98
N GLN A 582 -24.54 -54.61 14.91
CA GLN A 582 -23.96 -55.97 14.89
C GLN A 582 -24.15 -56.69 13.55
N GLU A 583 -24.03 -55.96 12.44
CA GLU A 583 -23.50 -56.51 11.19
C GLU A 583 -22.93 -55.37 10.31
N LYS A 584 -21.88 -55.67 9.53
CA LYS A 584 -21.02 -54.71 8.80
C LYS A 584 -20.36 -53.61 9.68
N VAL A 585 -19.45 -54.05 10.56
CA VAL A 585 -18.32 -53.20 11.00
C VAL A 585 -17.10 -53.55 10.15
N LEU A 586 -16.85 -52.76 9.11
CA LEU A 586 -15.51 -52.45 8.57
C LEU A 586 -15.66 -51.22 7.66
N ALA A 587 -14.98 -50.13 8.02
CA ALA A 587 -14.78 -48.91 7.24
C ALA A 587 -16.00 -48.32 6.50
N ASP A 588 -16.84 -47.56 7.23
CA ASP A 588 -17.52 -46.43 6.60
C ASP A 588 -17.52 -45.20 7.51
N ASN A 589 -16.98 -44.10 6.99
CA ASN A 589 -17.01 -42.82 7.68
C ASN A 589 -18.45 -42.32 7.73
N LYS A 590 -18.97 -42.03 8.93
CA LYS A 590 -20.27 -41.38 9.08
C LYS A 590 -20.30 -40.13 8.17
N ILE A 591 -21.22 -40.14 7.20
CA ILE A 591 -21.35 -39.12 6.16
C ILE A 591 -21.80 -37.82 6.84
N VAL A 592 -20.99 -36.78 6.67
CA VAL A 592 -20.98 -35.55 7.46
C VAL A 592 -20.83 -34.40 6.49
N LEU A 593 -21.73 -33.43 6.51
CA LEU A 593 -21.86 -32.45 5.45
C LEU A 593 -20.58 -31.61 5.25
N SER A 594 -19.89 -31.28 6.36
CA SER A 594 -18.56 -30.65 6.33
C SER A 594 -17.44 -31.49 5.70
N ARG A 595 -17.61 -32.81 5.54
CA ARG A 595 -16.63 -33.74 4.93
C ARG A 595 -17.00 -34.18 3.50
N CYS A 596 -18.22 -33.91 3.07
CA CYS A 596 -18.73 -34.36 1.77
C CYS A 596 -18.68 -33.28 0.69
N ILE A 597 -18.61 -32.00 1.06
CA ILE A 597 -18.39 -30.91 0.10
C ILE A 597 -16.94 -31.02 -0.42
N SER A 598 -16.79 -31.16 -1.73
CA SER A 598 -15.46 -31.30 -2.35
C SER A 598 -14.70 -29.98 -2.37
N GLU A 599 -13.38 -30.03 -2.17
CA GLU A 599 -12.52 -28.85 -2.33
C GLU A 599 -12.66 -28.22 -3.73
N LYS A 600 -12.86 -29.03 -4.77
CA LYS A 600 -13.10 -28.55 -6.15
C LYS A 600 -14.38 -27.71 -6.25
N ASP A 601 -15.46 -28.16 -5.61
CA ASP A 601 -16.75 -27.47 -5.56
C ASP A 601 -16.65 -26.17 -4.75
N ILE A 602 -15.86 -26.16 -3.66
CA ILE A 602 -15.57 -24.93 -2.88
C ILE A 602 -14.79 -23.93 -3.73
N ILE A 603 -13.75 -24.37 -4.45
CA ILE A 603 -12.96 -23.52 -5.33
C ILE A 603 -13.83 -22.93 -6.44
N GLU A 604 -14.66 -23.74 -7.11
CA GLU A 604 -15.60 -23.31 -8.15
C GLU A 604 -16.56 -22.22 -7.61
N TYR A 605 -17.21 -22.47 -6.48
CA TYR A 605 -18.14 -21.54 -5.83
C TYR A 605 -17.50 -20.17 -5.56
N TRP A 606 -16.31 -20.13 -4.96
CA TRP A 606 -15.59 -18.88 -4.69
C TRP A 606 -14.89 -18.29 -5.92
N ARG A 607 -14.63 -19.07 -6.98
CA ARG A 607 -14.10 -18.55 -8.25
C ARG A 607 -15.16 -17.70 -8.95
N ARG A 608 -16.43 -18.14 -8.95
CA ARG A 608 -17.53 -17.36 -9.54
C ARG A 608 -17.71 -15.98 -8.92
N TYR A 609 -17.49 -15.81 -7.61
CA TYR A 609 -17.51 -14.48 -6.97
C TYR A 609 -16.44 -13.50 -7.50
N ARG A 610 -15.38 -14.00 -8.17
CA ARG A 610 -14.38 -13.17 -8.87
C ARG A 610 -14.72 -13.00 -10.35
N GLU A 611 -15.25 -14.05 -10.99
CA GLU A 611 -15.57 -14.08 -12.42
C GLU A 611 -16.83 -13.26 -12.80
N ILE A 612 -17.60 -12.74 -11.82
CA ILE A 612 -18.76 -11.84 -12.04
C ILE A 612 -18.42 -10.59 -12.88
N PHE A 613 -17.17 -10.12 -12.79
CA PHE A 613 -16.69 -8.96 -13.52
C PHE A 613 -15.68 -9.39 -14.58
N ASP A 614 -16.10 -9.42 -15.84
CA ASP A 614 -15.21 -9.56 -17.01
C ASP A 614 -13.96 -8.66 -16.87
N ASP A 615 -12.79 -9.16 -17.30
CA ASP A 615 -11.56 -8.36 -17.54
C ASP A 615 -11.83 -7.05 -18.32
N LYS A 616 -12.88 -7.03 -19.15
CA LYS A 616 -13.31 -5.85 -19.91
C LYS A 616 -13.86 -4.75 -19.01
N LYS A 617 -14.61 -5.10 -17.95
CA LYS A 617 -15.13 -4.14 -16.97
C LYS A 617 -14.00 -3.57 -16.11
N GLU A 618 -13.04 -4.39 -15.69
CA GLU A 618 -11.85 -3.91 -14.95
C GLU A 618 -11.03 -2.92 -15.79
N LYS A 619 -10.73 -3.26 -17.06
CA LYS A 619 -10.05 -2.35 -18.01
C LYS A 619 -10.83 -1.07 -18.30
N LEU A 620 -12.16 -1.11 -18.28
CA LEU A 620 -13.01 0.07 -18.39
C LEU A 620 -12.88 0.98 -17.16
N TRP A 621 -12.88 0.41 -15.95
CA TRP A 621 -12.68 1.17 -14.72
C TRP A 621 -11.29 1.81 -14.66
N ASP A 622 -10.23 1.09 -15.04
CA ASP A 622 -8.85 1.63 -15.13
C ASP A 622 -8.75 2.79 -16.13
N ALA A 623 -9.28 2.60 -17.34
CA ALA A 623 -9.30 3.64 -18.37
C ALA A 623 -10.08 4.88 -17.92
N MET A 624 -11.19 4.68 -17.19
CA MET A 624 -11.99 5.76 -16.63
C MET A 624 -11.27 6.49 -15.48
N ILE A 625 -10.55 5.79 -14.59
CA ILE A 625 -9.73 6.42 -13.55
C ILE A 625 -8.67 7.34 -14.19
N ILE A 626 -7.95 6.85 -15.21
CA ILE A 626 -6.94 7.62 -15.95
C ILE A 626 -7.60 8.82 -16.67
N GLY A 627 -8.77 8.62 -17.28
CA GLY A 627 -9.52 9.69 -17.94
C GLY A 627 -9.98 10.79 -16.99
N LEU A 628 -10.52 10.41 -15.83
CA LEU A 628 -11.01 11.34 -14.81
C LEU A 628 -9.87 12.10 -14.12
N GLN A 629 -8.71 11.48 -13.90
CA GLN A 629 -7.53 12.17 -13.39
C GLN A 629 -7.09 13.29 -14.36
N LYS A 630 -6.91 12.96 -15.65
CA LYS A 630 -6.57 13.94 -16.69
C LYS A 630 -7.62 15.04 -16.82
N TYR A 631 -8.91 14.70 -16.77
CA TYR A 631 -9.98 15.69 -16.82
C TYR A 631 -10.01 16.60 -15.59
N HIS A 632 -9.74 16.06 -14.40
CA HIS A 632 -9.62 16.84 -13.17
C HIS A 632 -8.45 17.83 -13.22
N ASP A 633 -7.31 17.45 -13.79
CA ASP A 633 -6.17 18.36 -13.98
C ASP A 633 -6.50 19.47 -14.98
N ILE A 634 -7.17 19.17 -16.10
CA ILE A 634 -7.71 20.18 -17.02
C ILE A 634 -8.70 21.13 -16.31
N LEU A 635 -9.52 20.63 -15.39
CA LEU A 635 -10.43 21.46 -14.59
C LEU A 635 -9.69 22.38 -13.61
N LYS A 636 -8.57 21.93 -13.01
CA LYS A 636 -7.70 22.79 -12.18
C LYS A 636 -7.08 23.91 -13.01
N GLU A 637 -6.53 23.58 -14.19
CA GLU A 637 -5.96 24.57 -15.11
C GLU A 637 -7.04 25.58 -15.54
N ARG A 638 -8.23 25.11 -15.92
CA ARG A 638 -9.37 25.98 -16.25
C ARG A 638 -9.79 26.86 -15.08
N HIS A 639 -9.76 26.37 -13.85
CA HIS A 639 -10.08 27.17 -12.66
C HIS A 639 -9.01 28.25 -12.41
N LYS A 640 -7.72 27.92 -12.55
CA LYS A 640 -6.62 28.89 -12.49
C LYS A 640 -6.79 29.99 -13.55
N LEU A 641 -6.98 29.60 -14.82
CA LEU A 641 -7.22 30.53 -15.92
C LEU A 641 -8.47 31.40 -15.71
N MET A 642 -9.52 30.87 -15.06
CA MET A 642 -10.70 31.64 -14.70
C MET A 642 -10.37 32.72 -13.66
N GLY A 643 -9.57 32.40 -12.63
CA GLY A 643 -9.04 33.37 -11.67
C GLY A 643 -8.14 34.43 -12.31
N ASP A 644 -7.31 34.04 -13.27
CA ASP A 644 -6.46 34.93 -14.06
C ASP A 644 -7.33 35.90 -14.92
N ILE A 645 -8.37 35.38 -15.59
CA ILE A 645 -9.35 36.18 -16.34
C ILE A 645 -10.10 37.16 -15.43
N GLU A 646 -10.55 36.73 -14.25
CA GLU A 646 -11.18 37.63 -13.27
C GLU A 646 -10.19 38.69 -12.73
N GLY A 647 -8.90 38.37 -12.62
CA GLY A 647 -7.83 39.32 -12.32
C GLY A 647 -7.70 40.38 -13.41
N ILE A 648 -7.57 39.95 -14.67
CA ILE A 648 -7.47 40.81 -15.84
C ILE A 648 -8.74 41.66 -16.03
N GLN A 649 -9.93 41.12 -15.73
CA GLN A 649 -11.18 41.89 -15.78
C GLN A 649 -11.23 42.97 -14.70
N ARG A 650 -10.77 42.68 -13.48
CA ARG A 650 -10.64 43.69 -12.40
C ARG A 650 -9.66 44.80 -12.79
N GLN A 651 -8.48 44.46 -13.30
CA GLN A 651 -7.49 45.42 -13.80
C GLN A 651 -8.06 46.29 -14.93
N ASN A 652 -8.75 45.69 -15.91
CA ASN A 652 -9.40 46.43 -16.99
C ASN A 652 -10.53 47.35 -16.51
N ALA A 653 -11.30 46.95 -15.49
CA ALA A 653 -12.32 47.79 -14.89
C ALA A 653 -11.71 48.99 -14.14
N GLU A 654 -10.60 48.78 -13.44
CA GLU A 654 -9.83 49.83 -12.77
C GLU A 654 -9.20 50.81 -13.78
N LEU A 655 -8.54 50.31 -14.82
CA LEU A 655 -7.99 51.12 -15.91
C LEU A 655 -9.09 51.94 -16.61
N ARG A 656 -10.27 51.37 -16.87
CA ARG A 656 -11.42 52.12 -17.42
C ARG A 656 -11.88 53.22 -16.47
N ARG A 657 -11.95 52.95 -15.16
CA ARG A 657 -12.30 53.95 -14.14
C ARG A 657 -11.25 55.08 -14.06
N LEU A 658 -9.96 54.76 -14.16
CA LEU A 658 -8.89 55.76 -14.21
C LEU A 658 -8.97 56.61 -15.47
N LEU A 659 -9.22 56.00 -16.63
CA LEU A 659 -9.33 56.70 -17.91
C LEU A 659 -10.56 57.64 -17.94
N GLU A 660 -11.68 57.22 -17.36
CA GLU A 660 -12.85 58.09 -17.15
C GLU A 660 -12.54 59.24 -16.18
N SER A 661 -11.83 58.98 -15.09
CA SER A 661 -11.35 60.03 -14.15
C SER A 661 -10.40 61.04 -14.81
N CYS A 662 -9.60 60.61 -15.79
CA CYS A 662 -8.79 61.51 -16.61
C CYS A 662 -9.61 62.32 -17.62
N ARG A 663 -10.70 61.78 -18.17
CA ARG A 663 -11.62 62.50 -19.06
C ARG A 663 -12.49 63.55 -18.35
N VAL A 664 -12.78 63.36 -17.06
CA VAL A 664 -13.65 64.25 -16.27
C VAL A 664 -12.89 65.46 -15.67
N LYS A 665 -11.56 65.55 -15.83
CA LYS A 665 -10.81 66.77 -15.52
C LYS A 665 -10.89 67.77 -16.70
N PRO A 666 -11.51 68.96 -16.53
CA PRO A 666 -11.36 70.03 -17.51
C PRO A 666 -9.94 70.60 -17.44
N ASP A 667 -9.38 70.94 -18.60
CA ASP A 667 -8.07 71.58 -18.71
C ASP A 667 -8.03 72.90 -17.93
N ALA A 668 -7.20 72.94 -16.88
CA ALA A 668 -6.92 74.13 -16.09
C ALA A 668 -5.41 74.22 -15.81
N GLY A 669 -4.62 74.52 -16.84
CA GLY A 669 -3.23 74.97 -16.65
C GLY A 669 -2.21 74.55 -17.71
N SER A 670 -2.23 75.19 -18.88
CA SER A 670 -1.01 75.37 -19.71
C SER A 670 -1.15 76.65 -20.54
N MET A 671 -0.62 77.79 -20.09
CA MET A 671 0.74 78.23 -20.42
C MET A 671 1.09 78.06 -21.91
N HIS A 672 0.75 79.06 -22.72
CA HIS A 672 1.43 79.29 -24.00
C HIS A 672 2.11 80.67 -23.98
N ARG A 673 3.45 80.64 -24.08
CA ARG A 673 4.29 81.83 -24.19
C ARG A 673 4.15 82.44 -25.58
N LYS A 674 4.24 83.77 -25.60
CA LYS A 674 4.36 84.65 -26.77
C LYS A 674 5.20 84.05 -27.91
N THR A 675 4.61 83.98 -29.10
CA THR A 675 5.35 84.10 -30.37
C THR A 675 4.71 85.21 -31.20
N LYS A 676 5.52 86.19 -31.61
CA LYS A 676 5.14 87.18 -32.62
C LYS A 676 5.30 86.52 -33.99
N SER A 677 4.27 86.59 -34.83
CA SER A 677 4.48 86.69 -36.28
C SER A 677 3.28 87.42 -36.91
N ALA A 678 3.55 88.23 -37.92
CA ALA A 678 2.54 89.02 -38.62
C ALA A 678 1.98 88.27 -39.84
N ASN A 679 0.71 88.50 -40.13
CA ASN A 679 0.05 88.58 -41.45
C ASN A 679 -1.46 88.79 -41.16
N VAL A 680 -2.07 89.95 -41.41
CA VAL A 680 -2.39 90.56 -42.71
C VAL A 680 -3.31 89.67 -43.56
N PHE A 681 -4.64 89.78 -43.34
CA PHE A 681 -5.62 90.28 -44.33
C PHE A 681 -7.06 90.21 -43.79
N ASN A 682 -7.80 91.33 -43.96
CA ASN A 682 -9.22 91.57 -43.66
C ASN A 682 -9.73 91.36 -42.22
#